data_AF-A0A2G5STK9-F1
#
_entry.id   AF-A0A2G5STK9-F1
#
_cell.length_a   1.000
_cell.length_b   1.000
_cell.length_c   1.000
_cell.angle_alpha   90.00
_cell.angle_beta   90.00
_cell.angle_gamma   90.00
#
_symmetry.space_group_name_H-M   'P 1'
#
loop_
_entity.id
_entity.type
_entity.pdbx_description
1 polymer ?
#
loop_
_entity_poly.entity_id
_entity_poly.type
_entity_poly.pdbx_seq_one_letter_code
_entity_poly.pdbx_strand_id
1 'polypeptide(L)'
;MDEDAPNKRNKLFSLKELSVRSLATIVENGAYENKSTQIDLLASQQLLAHFLRDTCDADQMNRFTKAMTSSLNLTDLKITQEKINKETCEKIFGFKKLSSLELGSLASWTMFHLDQSLFTDVPRVDVIEALRNILCEDSRIPLQSLAITGEPVTFRTGWMCEIKRTLPALTTLNLGKTPISESEFNGICESLPLIEALHVCKIGNLTGISNLKNLLAFHSIDSQFQCEEDVIEIFKLRHLNKLDFGGELSSNLPCVRLYLDCSMSLPSLEFLNCMKNEISAEDVNLLAVSHPQLKRIFVLDTSLQDVSQLETSHDQLHLISKGSLWQCLESLKLLDIRTQSELMNEVCVEIMDYLANYDIYSKTIIRDCFGVLTQILRGELKFFIGKQIHENVLKCLEILCRDGRIEMFDELTKLNFIDLLLETITWFNSRSGSVVWNVHSSSWNILHDISISKLPEKSREFLFCQGIELLENAQHVLIAPKSCLDLMTKYLESRTEQLEDFLIYSKLVRKVAGNVADLAKLKFTPLFIATCNFLGTLHNLCAVGRTEMTKFIINSIMYAFNVFLSADWLTQAYGFRIVESMLFYTDRETVKIVFIKHLKGLFLTLTQNEDPEYTAGPVISLCFTAFHLVEQTYTINELRTAENVTQISNLLQFLKHNKSIEYADVMADFNSKLTSPMLLAWTKFMTTS
;
A
#
# COMPACT_ATOMS: atom_id res chain seq x y z
N MET A 1 -28.08 15.45 26.35
CA MET A 1 -28.45 15.24 24.93
C MET A 1 -27.20 15.55 24.15
N ASP A 2 -26.28 14.58 24.13
CA ASP A 2 -24.99 14.71 23.48
C ASP A 2 -25.11 14.30 22.01
N GLU A 3 -24.68 15.21 21.15
CA GLU A 3 -24.41 15.00 19.73
C GLU A 3 -23.09 14.23 19.61
N ASP A 4 -23.16 12.90 19.61
CA ASP A 4 -22.01 12.05 19.29
C ASP A 4 -21.99 11.65 17.81
N ALA A 5 -20.81 11.87 17.22
CA ALA A 5 -20.37 11.76 15.84
C ALA A 5 -20.82 10.52 15.04
N PRO A 6 -20.95 10.63 13.69
CA PRO A 6 -21.29 9.53 12.78
C PRO A 6 -20.12 8.56 12.47
N ASN A 7 -19.15 8.39 13.38
CA ASN A 7 -17.93 7.58 13.17
C ASN A 7 -18.12 6.05 13.36
N LYS A 8 -19.35 5.54 13.25
CA LYS A 8 -19.64 4.09 13.30
C LYS A 8 -20.37 3.63 12.03
N ARG A 9 -19.71 3.62 10.87
CA ARG A 9 -20.26 2.91 9.68
C ARG A 9 -19.19 2.12 8.92
N ASN A 10 -19.36 0.80 8.99
CA ASN A 10 -19.00 -0.24 8.03
C ASN A 10 -17.59 -0.21 7.42
N LYS A 11 -16.58 -0.59 8.21
CA LYS A 11 -15.40 -1.26 7.64
C LYS A 11 -15.86 -2.56 6.98
N LEU A 12 -15.65 -2.71 5.67
CA LEU A 12 -15.73 -4.00 5.01
C LEU A 12 -14.46 -4.77 5.37
N PHE A 13 -14.62 -5.71 6.29
CA PHE A 13 -13.61 -6.70 6.60
C PHE A 13 -13.60 -7.72 5.46
N SER A 14 -12.43 -8.23 5.08
CA SER A 14 -12.37 -9.37 4.17
C SER A 14 -13.18 -10.55 4.73
N LEU A 15 -13.61 -11.50 3.91
CA LEU A 15 -14.39 -12.66 4.39
C LEU A 15 -13.64 -13.40 5.51
N LYS A 16 -12.30 -13.40 5.45
CA LYS A 16 -11.42 -13.92 6.51
C LYS A 16 -11.45 -13.06 7.77
N GLU A 17 -11.37 -11.75 7.66
CA GLU A 17 -11.47 -10.84 8.82
C GLU A 17 -12.88 -10.82 9.43
N LEU A 18 -13.94 -10.89 8.63
CA LEU A 18 -15.32 -11.08 9.10
C LEU A 18 -15.46 -12.41 9.82
N SER A 19 -14.85 -13.48 9.29
CA SER A 19 -14.84 -14.78 9.93
C SER A 19 -14.08 -14.73 11.25
N VAL A 20 -12.91 -14.08 11.30
CA VAL A 20 -12.13 -13.88 12.53
C VAL A 20 -12.89 -13.04 13.55
N ARG A 21 -13.55 -11.96 13.14
CA ARG A 21 -14.36 -11.11 14.05
C ARG A 21 -15.61 -11.83 14.54
N SER A 22 -16.31 -12.51 13.63
CA SER A 22 -17.50 -13.30 13.98
C SER A 22 -17.11 -14.44 14.91
N LEU A 23 -16.01 -15.14 14.65
CA LEU A 23 -15.43 -16.14 15.54
C LEU A 23 -15.07 -15.51 16.88
N ALA A 24 -14.44 -14.34 16.89
CA ALA A 24 -14.09 -13.66 18.13
C ALA A 24 -15.32 -13.36 18.98
N THR A 25 -16.37 -12.80 18.39
CA THR A 25 -17.64 -12.54 19.07
C THR A 25 -18.34 -13.82 19.54
N ILE A 26 -18.29 -14.90 18.76
CA ILE A 26 -18.86 -16.21 19.15
C ILE A 26 -18.11 -16.78 20.36
N VAL A 27 -16.78 -16.65 20.38
CA VAL A 27 -15.95 -17.13 21.50
C VAL A 27 -16.13 -16.24 22.74
N GLU A 28 -16.17 -14.91 22.59
CA GLU A 28 -16.45 -13.95 23.69
C GLU A 28 -17.79 -14.23 24.37
N ASN A 29 -18.82 -14.56 23.57
CA ASN A 29 -20.16 -14.90 24.07
C ASN A 29 -20.25 -16.33 24.64
N GLY A 30 -19.18 -17.12 24.63
CA GLY A 30 -19.16 -18.49 25.14
C GLY A 30 -19.96 -19.49 24.30
N ALA A 31 -20.33 -19.13 23.07
CA ALA A 31 -21.14 -19.96 22.18
C ALA A 31 -20.31 -20.87 21.26
N TYR A 32 -18.97 -20.81 21.36
CA TYR A 32 -18.09 -21.66 20.56
C TYR A 32 -18.00 -23.08 21.15
N GLU A 33 -18.83 -23.99 20.65
CA GLU A 33 -18.87 -25.40 21.08
C GLU A 33 -18.15 -26.36 20.11
N ASN A 34 -17.42 -25.85 19.11
CA ASN A 34 -16.97 -26.68 18.01
C ASN A 34 -15.67 -27.44 18.34
N LYS A 35 -15.80 -28.75 18.57
CA LYS A 35 -14.70 -29.69 18.85
C LYS A 35 -13.98 -30.23 17.60
N SER A 36 -14.39 -29.83 16.38
CA SER A 36 -14.03 -30.57 15.16
C SER A 36 -13.33 -29.77 14.04
N THR A 37 -13.46 -28.44 13.99
CA THR A 37 -12.81 -27.61 12.95
C THR A 37 -11.55 -26.94 13.49
N GLN A 38 -10.40 -27.29 12.89
CA GLN A 38 -9.14 -26.58 13.10
C GLN A 38 -9.21 -25.21 12.42
N ILE A 39 -8.92 -24.15 13.17
CA ILE A 39 -8.72 -22.80 12.66
C ILE A 39 -7.28 -22.70 12.11
N ASP A 40 -7.10 -22.08 10.95
CA ASP A 40 -5.76 -21.93 10.34
C ASP A 40 -4.83 -21.03 11.18
N LEU A 41 -3.51 -21.25 11.10
CA LEU A 41 -2.51 -20.55 11.92
C LEU A 41 -2.59 -19.00 11.80
N LEU A 42 -2.87 -18.48 10.61
CA LEU A 42 -2.95 -17.04 10.38
C LEU A 42 -4.20 -16.44 11.04
N ALA A 43 -5.35 -17.12 10.91
CA ALA A 43 -6.59 -16.76 11.59
C ALA A 43 -6.42 -16.87 13.11
N SER A 44 -5.67 -17.87 13.59
CA SER A 44 -5.33 -18.07 15.00
C SER A 44 -4.52 -16.90 15.57
N GLN A 45 -3.51 -16.44 14.83
CA GLN A 45 -2.68 -15.30 15.21
C GLN A 45 -3.47 -13.98 15.17
N GLN A 46 -4.34 -13.80 14.16
CA GLN A 46 -5.21 -12.62 14.05
C GLN A 46 -6.26 -12.57 15.16
N LEU A 47 -6.84 -13.74 15.49
CA LEU A 47 -7.67 -13.93 16.66
C LEU A 47 -6.87 -13.48 17.89
N LEU A 48 -5.74 -14.12 18.20
CA LEU A 48 -4.92 -13.78 19.35
C LEU A 48 -4.59 -12.26 19.46
N ALA A 49 -4.18 -11.63 18.36
CA ALA A 49 -3.90 -10.19 18.33
C ALA A 49 -5.15 -9.32 18.56
N HIS A 50 -6.34 -9.83 18.31
CA HIS A 50 -7.61 -9.21 18.72
C HIS A 50 -7.82 -9.32 20.23
N PHE A 51 -7.58 -10.50 20.82
CA PHE A 51 -7.79 -10.77 22.25
C PHE A 51 -6.79 -10.11 23.17
N LEU A 52 -5.57 -9.89 22.70
CA LEU A 52 -4.55 -9.21 23.47
C LEU A 52 -4.76 -7.67 23.48
N ARG A 53 -5.82 -7.12 22.88
CA ARG A 53 -6.16 -5.68 23.02
C ARG A 53 -6.85 -5.42 24.36
N ASP A 54 -6.73 -4.19 24.87
CA ASP A 54 -7.16 -3.71 26.21
C ASP A 54 -8.67 -3.83 26.58
N THR A 55 -9.46 -4.69 25.93
CA THR A 55 -10.94 -4.67 26.03
C THR A 55 -11.61 -5.94 26.58
N CYS A 56 -10.89 -6.98 27.02
CA CYS A 56 -11.52 -8.23 27.49
C CYS A 56 -11.51 -8.37 29.02
N ASP A 57 -12.66 -8.76 29.61
CA ASP A 57 -12.79 -9.08 31.04
C ASP A 57 -12.34 -10.52 31.39
N ALA A 58 -12.29 -10.84 32.69
CA ALA A 58 -11.78 -12.13 33.19
C ALA A 58 -12.65 -13.35 32.87
N ASP A 59 -13.97 -13.18 32.71
CA ASP A 59 -14.89 -14.28 32.36
C ASP A 59 -14.88 -14.55 30.85
N GLN A 60 -14.78 -13.50 30.03
CA GLN A 60 -14.51 -13.59 28.60
C GLN A 60 -13.17 -14.30 28.37
N MET A 61 -12.15 -13.99 29.17
CA MET A 61 -10.84 -14.63 29.14
C MET A 61 -10.91 -16.14 29.41
N ASN A 62 -11.58 -16.60 30.46
CA ASN A 62 -11.70 -18.03 30.75
C ASN A 62 -12.45 -18.79 29.65
N ARG A 63 -13.50 -18.18 29.07
CA ARG A 63 -14.22 -18.74 27.92
C ARG A 63 -13.33 -18.82 26.68
N PHE A 64 -12.56 -17.78 26.44
CA PHE A 64 -11.64 -17.68 25.32
C PHE A 64 -10.50 -18.70 25.41
N THR A 65 -9.75 -18.75 26.50
CA THR A 65 -8.67 -19.72 26.71
C THR A 65 -9.19 -21.14 26.62
N LYS A 66 -10.35 -21.45 27.20
CA LYS A 66 -10.96 -22.78 27.10
C LYS A 66 -11.35 -23.13 25.66
N ALA A 67 -11.91 -22.20 24.90
CA ALA A 67 -12.25 -22.40 23.50
C ALA A 67 -10.98 -22.57 22.65
N MET A 68 -9.96 -21.72 22.82
CA MET A 68 -8.71 -21.76 22.06
C MET A 68 -7.90 -23.02 22.36
N THR A 69 -7.69 -23.36 23.62
CA THR A 69 -6.91 -24.55 24.02
C THR A 69 -7.59 -25.87 23.58
N SER A 70 -8.92 -25.87 23.39
CA SER A 70 -9.66 -27.05 22.92
C SER A 70 -9.82 -27.15 21.40
N SER A 71 -9.71 -26.04 20.66
CA SER A 71 -9.98 -26.01 19.21
C SER A 71 -8.79 -25.58 18.34
N LEU A 72 -7.75 -25.00 18.92
CA LEU A 72 -6.55 -24.57 18.21
C LEU A 72 -5.34 -25.34 18.69
N ASN A 73 -4.75 -26.11 17.79
CA ASN A 73 -3.44 -26.73 17.97
C ASN A 73 -2.35 -25.68 17.77
N LEU A 74 -2.41 -24.55 18.50
CA LEU A 74 -1.47 -23.45 18.39
C LEU A 74 -0.10 -23.91 18.90
N THR A 75 0.82 -24.11 17.97
CA THR A 75 2.22 -24.49 18.22
C THR A 75 3.14 -23.27 18.23
N ASP A 76 2.75 -22.20 17.55
CA ASP A 76 3.58 -21.02 17.32
C ASP A 76 2.89 -19.77 17.84
N LEU A 77 3.55 -19.08 18.78
CA LEU A 77 3.03 -17.90 19.45
C LEU A 77 3.98 -16.72 19.23
N LYS A 78 3.46 -15.63 18.68
CA LYS A 78 4.21 -14.38 18.51
C LYS A 78 3.51 -13.25 19.26
N ILE A 79 4.26 -12.62 20.15
CA ILE A 79 3.78 -11.58 21.06
C ILE A 79 4.51 -10.28 20.72
N THR A 80 3.95 -9.44 19.86
CA THR A 80 4.60 -8.19 19.42
C THR A 80 4.07 -6.93 20.09
N GLN A 81 3.26 -7.05 21.14
CA GLN A 81 2.62 -5.91 21.74
C GLN A 81 3.55 -5.11 22.65
N GLU A 82 3.46 -3.79 22.55
CA GLU A 82 4.26 -2.83 23.32
C GLU A 82 3.88 -2.74 24.80
N LYS A 83 2.81 -3.39 25.27
CA LYS A 83 2.45 -3.41 26.69
C LYS A 83 1.85 -4.75 27.07
N ILE A 84 2.51 -5.44 27.99
CA ILE A 84 2.00 -6.67 28.59
C ILE A 84 1.93 -6.46 30.10
N ASN A 85 0.74 -6.73 30.64
CA ASN A 85 0.49 -6.74 32.07
C ASN A 85 0.38 -8.18 32.58
N LYS A 86 0.33 -8.34 33.91
CA LYS A 86 0.26 -9.66 34.55
C LYS A 86 -0.93 -10.49 34.08
N GLU A 87 -2.09 -9.86 33.90
CA GLU A 87 -3.30 -10.54 33.40
C GLU A 87 -3.07 -11.12 32.00
N THR A 88 -2.32 -10.42 31.15
CA THR A 88 -1.95 -10.90 29.81
C THR A 88 -1.01 -12.10 29.87
N CYS A 89 -0.08 -12.13 30.82
CA CYS A 89 0.76 -13.31 31.05
C CYS A 89 -0.07 -14.53 31.47
N GLU A 90 -1.02 -14.34 32.41
CA GLU A 90 -1.94 -15.39 32.84
C GLU A 90 -2.79 -15.94 31.67
N LYS A 91 -3.19 -15.08 30.72
CA LYS A 91 -3.86 -15.48 29.47
C LYS A 91 -3.01 -16.44 28.66
N ILE A 92 -1.72 -16.14 28.50
CA ILE A 92 -0.79 -16.92 27.67
C ILE A 92 -0.41 -18.24 28.35
N PHE A 93 -0.34 -18.26 29.67
CA PHE A 93 0.04 -19.44 30.46
C PHE A 93 -0.81 -20.68 30.18
N GLY A 94 -2.03 -20.52 29.67
CA GLY A 94 -2.95 -21.61 29.30
C GLY A 94 -2.60 -22.40 28.04
N PHE A 95 -1.62 -21.97 27.23
CA PHE A 95 -1.22 -22.69 26.01
C PHE A 95 -0.23 -23.80 26.31
N LYS A 96 -0.68 -25.07 26.23
CA LYS A 96 0.10 -26.24 26.66
C LYS A 96 0.97 -26.91 25.58
N LYS A 97 0.82 -26.55 24.31
CA LYS A 97 1.43 -27.25 23.16
C LYS A 97 2.35 -26.37 22.32
N LEU A 98 2.91 -25.32 22.91
CA LEU A 98 3.79 -24.40 22.18
C LEU A 98 5.13 -25.08 21.85
N SER A 99 5.51 -25.04 20.58
CA SER A 99 6.84 -25.38 20.08
C SER A 99 7.68 -24.15 19.75
N SER A 100 7.06 -22.99 19.51
CA SER A 100 7.74 -21.74 19.16
C SER A 100 7.14 -20.53 19.85
N LEU A 101 8.00 -19.65 20.35
CA LEU A 101 7.64 -18.42 21.04
C LEU A 101 8.52 -17.24 20.56
N GLU A 102 7.90 -16.18 20.07
CA GLU A 102 8.56 -14.90 19.78
C GLU A 102 8.05 -13.81 20.75
N LEU A 103 8.97 -13.23 21.50
CA LEU A 103 8.74 -12.12 22.43
C LEU A 103 9.22 -10.83 21.77
N GLY A 104 8.29 -9.95 21.44
CA GLY A 104 8.55 -8.61 20.91
C GLY A 104 8.57 -7.56 22.01
N SER A 105 9.57 -6.68 21.96
CA SER A 105 9.73 -5.50 22.82
C SER A 105 9.67 -5.81 24.32
N LEU A 106 10.49 -6.76 24.79
CA LEU A 106 10.65 -7.03 26.24
C LEU A 106 11.02 -5.77 27.04
N ALA A 107 11.66 -4.78 26.40
CA ALA A 107 11.95 -3.48 26.99
C ALA A 107 10.70 -2.79 27.56
N SER A 108 9.55 -3.00 26.95
CA SER A 108 8.29 -2.41 27.38
C SER A 108 7.59 -3.16 28.52
N TRP A 109 8.07 -4.34 28.91
CA TRP A 109 7.47 -5.17 29.95
C TRP A 109 8.02 -4.79 31.33
N THR A 110 7.65 -3.60 31.79
CA THR A 110 8.19 -2.96 33.00
C THR A 110 8.09 -3.81 34.26
N MET A 111 7.14 -4.74 34.35
CA MET A 111 7.00 -5.65 35.49
C MET A 111 8.13 -6.67 35.65
N PHE A 112 8.94 -6.89 34.61
CA PHE A 112 10.12 -7.76 34.64
C PHE A 112 11.44 -7.00 34.66
N HIS A 113 11.39 -5.66 34.81
CA HIS A 113 12.60 -4.85 34.93
C HIS A 113 13.26 -5.10 36.28
N LEU A 114 14.57 -5.32 36.27
CA LEU A 114 15.37 -5.55 37.46
C LEU A 114 15.85 -4.26 38.12
N ASP A 115 16.02 -3.21 37.32
CA ASP A 115 16.45 -1.89 37.77
C ASP A 115 15.38 -0.86 37.39
N GLN A 116 14.87 -0.11 38.38
CA GLN A 116 13.90 0.98 38.16
C GLN A 116 14.58 2.32 37.85
N SER A 117 15.90 2.34 37.62
CA SER A 117 16.60 3.58 37.33
C SER A 117 16.29 4.03 35.90
N LEU A 118 15.57 5.15 35.79
CA LEU A 118 15.23 5.83 34.53
C LEU A 118 16.46 6.34 33.73
N PHE A 119 17.68 5.96 34.12
CA PHE A 119 18.95 6.51 33.64
C PHE A 119 19.82 5.50 32.88
N THR A 120 19.35 4.28 32.66
CA THR A 120 20.06 3.32 31.79
C THR A 120 19.45 3.37 30.39
N ASP A 121 20.30 3.51 29.36
CA ASP A 121 19.86 3.60 27.96
C ASP A 121 19.23 2.29 27.46
N VAL A 122 19.50 1.16 28.13
CA VAL A 122 18.99 -0.17 27.78
C VAL A 122 18.45 -0.88 29.04
N PRO A 123 17.15 -1.23 29.09
CA PRO A 123 16.55 -1.81 30.29
C PRO A 123 17.08 -3.22 30.56
N ARG A 124 17.24 -3.52 31.85
CA ARG A 124 17.65 -4.85 32.34
C ARG A 124 16.44 -5.67 32.74
N VAL A 125 16.25 -6.83 32.10
CA VAL A 125 15.02 -7.65 32.20
C VAL A 125 15.31 -9.06 32.73
N ASP A 126 14.43 -9.58 33.57
CA ASP A 126 14.43 -11.00 33.97
C ASP A 126 13.65 -11.86 32.97
N VAL A 127 14.34 -12.27 31.90
CA VAL A 127 13.77 -13.14 30.86
C VAL A 127 13.28 -14.48 31.41
N ILE A 128 13.91 -15.01 32.45
CA ILE A 128 13.54 -16.30 33.03
C ILE A 128 12.22 -16.18 33.79
N GLU A 129 12.05 -15.09 34.55
CA GLU A 129 10.79 -14.81 35.22
C GLU A 129 9.68 -14.52 34.21
N ALA A 130 9.97 -13.77 33.14
CA ALA A 130 9.01 -13.54 32.05
C ALA A 130 8.53 -14.88 31.44
N LEU A 131 9.46 -15.78 31.09
CA LEU A 131 9.15 -17.10 30.55
C LEU A 131 8.31 -17.95 31.53
N ARG A 132 8.61 -17.90 32.82
CA ARG A 132 7.85 -18.65 33.85
C ARG A 132 6.44 -18.11 34.05
N ASN A 133 6.22 -16.82 33.82
CA ASN A 133 4.90 -16.20 33.95
C ASN A 133 4.02 -16.41 32.71
N ILE A 134 4.62 -16.61 31.52
CA ILE A 134 3.85 -16.82 30.28
C ILE A 134 3.77 -18.29 29.84
N LEU A 135 4.66 -19.16 30.31
CA LEU A 135 4.68 -20.58 29.92
C LEU A 135 4.42 -21.51 31.12
N CYS A 136 3.43 -22.38 30.98
CA CYS A 136 3.24 -23.50 31.89
C CYS A 136 4.29 -24.60 31.65
N GLU A 137 4.42 -25.53 32.60
CA GLU A 137 5.38 -26.65 32.50
C GLU A 137 5.16 -27.52 31.25
N ASP A 138 3.89 -27.81 30.90
CA ASP A 138 3.52 -28.58 29.72
C ASP A 138 4.02 -27.95 28.41
N SER A 139 4.09 -26.62 28.35
CA SER A 139 4.60 -25.88 27.19
C SER A 139 6.10 -25.67 27.19
N ARG A 140 6.72 -25.58 28.37
CA ARG A 140 8.17 -25.34 28.52
C ARG A 140 9.00 -26.52 28.03
N ILE A 141 8.55 -27.73 28.31
CA ILE A 141 9.27 -28.96 27.97
C ILE A 141 9.41 -29.17 26.45
N PRO A 142 8.35 -29.07 25.63
CA PRO A 142 8.42 -29.31 24.19
C PRO A 142 8.82 -28.08 23.36
N LEU A 143 9.03 -26.91 23.97
CA LEU A 143 9.34 -25.69 23.23
C LEU A 143 10.76 -25.75 22.63
N GLN A 144 10.81 -25.59 21.30
CA GLN A 144 12.01 -25.75 20.49
C GLN A 144 12.58 -24.41 20.01
N SER A 145 11.75 -23.39 19.84
CA SER A 145 12.17 -22.10 19.29
C SER A 145 11.81 -20.95 20.21
N LEU A 146 12.81 -20.15 20.58
CA LEU A 146 12.64 -18.89 21.30
C LEU A 146 13.29 -17.75 20.51
N ALA A 147 12.52 -16.70 20.24
CA ALA A 147 13.00 -15.46 19.67
C ALA A 147 12.71 -14.29 20.61
N ILE A 148 13.70 -13.45 20.85
CA ILE A 148 13.55 -12.17 21.56
C ILE A 148 13.88 -11.08 20.55
N THR A 149 12.86 -10.31 20.19
CA THR A 149 12.92 -9.30 19.14
C THR A 149 12.43 -7.95 19.67
N GLY A 150 12.69 -6.88 18.93
CA GLY A 150 12.26 -5.53 19.28
C GLY A 150 13.41 -4.68 19.81
N GLU A 151 13.11 -3.80 20.76
CA GLU A 151 14.09 -2.89 21.35
C GLU A 151 15.18 -3.65 22.13
N PRO A 152 16.42 -3.13 22.15
CA PRO A 152 17.51 -3.73 22.92
C PRO A 152 17.14 -3.88 24.39
N VAL A 153 17.51 -5.02 24.97
CA VAL A 153 17.43 -5.29 26.41
C VAL A 153 18.72 -5.95 26.88
N THR A 154 19.01 -5.88 28.17
CA THR A 154 20.04 -6.72 28.80
C THR A 154 19.40 -7.67 29.78
N PHE A 155 20.07 -8.78 30.08
CA PHE A 155 19.52 -9.82 30.94
C PHE A 155 20.24 -9.92 32.29
N ARG A 156 19.62 -10.62 33.22
CA ARG A 156 20.26 -10.95 34.51
C ARG A 156 21.45 -11.90 34.30
N THR A 157 22.50 -11.73 35.07
CA THR A 157 23.67 -12.62 35.01
C THR A 157 23.26 -14.08 35.25
N GLY A 158 23.79 -15.00 34.44
CA GLY A 158 23.54 -16.44 34.58
C GLY A 158 22.22 -16.95 33.96
N TRP A 159 21.47 -16.10 33.24
CA TRP A 159 20.22 -16.53 32.60
C TRP A 159 20.40 -17.72 31.63
N MET A 160 21.56 -17.86 30.97
CA MET A 160 21.82 -18.95 30.01
C MET A 160 21.80 -20.34 30.67
N CYS A 161 22.26 -20.46 31.91
CA CYS A 161 22.20 -21.73 32.65
C CYS A 161 20.76 -22.10 33.00
N GLU A 162 19.95 -21.09 33.35
CA GLU A 162 18.56 -21.31 33.72
C GLU A 162 17.63 -21.51 32.53
N ILE A 163 17.97 -20.97 31.36
CA ILE A 163 17.16 -21.17 30.16
C ILE A 163 17.17 -22.63 29.74
N LYS A 164 18.30 -23.34 29.87
CA LYS A 164 18.38 -24.79 29.64
C LYS A 164 17.40 -25.58 30.51
N ARG A 165 17.28 -25.20 31.79
CA ARG A 165 16.35 -25.84 32.73
C ARG A 165 14.89 -25.47 32.43
N THR A 166 14.68 -24.24 31.95
CA THR A 166 13.35 -23.70 31.67
C THR A 166 12.82 -24.22 30.34
N LEU A 167 13.65 -24.40 29.33
CA LEU A 167 13.33 -24.79 27.96
C LEU A 167 14.30 -25.90 27.50
N PRO A 168 14.15 -27.14 28.00
CA PRO A 168 15.14 -28.20 27.80
C PRO A 168 15.23 -28.73 26.37
N ALA A 169 14.21 -28.53 25.54
CA ALA A 169 14.17 -28.97 24.14
C ALA A 169 14.54 -27.86 23.13
N LEU A 170 15.11 -26.74 23.60
CA LEU A 170 15.41 -25.59 22.76
C LEU A 170 16.47 -25.93 21.70
N THR A 171 16.10 -25.80 20.42
CA THR A 171 16.97 -25.98 19.26
C THR A 171 17.20 -24.68 18.48
N THR A 172 16.33 -23.68 18.63
CA THR A 172 16.46 -22.37 17.98
C THR A 172 16.44 -21.26 19.01
N LEU A 173 17.48 -20.43 19.02
CA LEU A 173 17.57 -19.24 19.87
C LEU A 173 17.89 -18.01 19.01
N ASN A 174 16.98 -17.04 18.98
CA ASN A 174 17.18 -15.79 18.26
C ASN A 174 17.26 -14.59 19.23
N LEU A 175 18.44 -14.00 19.29
CA LEU A 175 18.80 -12.80 20.05
C LEU A 175 19.39 -11.72 19.11
N GLY A 176 19.09 -11.76 17.81
CA GLY A 176 19.74 -10.89 16.82
C GLY A 176 19.56 -9.38 17.04
N LYS A 177 18.64 -8.97 17.93
CA LYS A 177 18.42 -7.57 18.33
C LYS A 177 18.76 -7.29 19.80
N THR A 178 19.32 -8.26 20.49
CA THR A 178 19.65 -8.19 21.91
C THR A 178 21.17 -8.28 22.04
N PRO A 179 21.84 -7.18 22.39
CA PRO A 179 23.29 -7.21 22.57
C PRO A 179 23.63 -8.15 23.72
N ILE A 180 24.55 -9.09 23.47
CA ILE A 180 25.09 -9.99 24.48
C ILE A 180 26.59 -9.79 24.60
N SER A 181 27.13 -9.94 25.80
CA SER A 181 28.57 -9.95 26.01
C SER A 181 29.20 -11.28 25.55
N GLU A 182 30.51 -11.29 25.30
CA GLU A 182 31.26 -12.51 24.98
C GLU A 182 31.10 -13.59 26.07
N SER A 183 31.04 -13.19 27.34
CA SER A 183 30.81 -14.12 28.45
C SER A 183 29.44 -14.82 28.36
N GLU A 184 28.42 -14.11 27.88
CA GLU A 184 27.08 -14.66 27.69
C GLU A 184 27.03 -15.55 26.45
N PHE A 185 27.72 -15.17 25.37
CA PHE A 185 27.88 -16.02 24.19
C PHE A 185 28.54 -17.36 24.53
N ASN A 186 29.64 -17.34 25.30
CA ASN A 186 30.28 -18.55 25.79
C ASN A 186 29.33 -19.38 26.66
N GLY A 187 28.60 -18.72 27.56
CA GLY A 187 27.60 -19.36 28.41
C GLY A 187 26.48 -20.03 27.62
N ILE A 188 26.02 -19.43 26.51
CA ILE A 188 25.07 -20.03 25.56
C ILE A 188 25.67 -21.28 24.94
N CYS A 189 26.90 -21.19 24.41
CA CYS A 189 27.57 -22.29 23.72
C CYS A 189 27.81 -23.50 24.64
N GLU A 190 28.12 -23.26 25.91
CA GLU A 190 28.30 -24.32 26.91
C GLU A 190 26.97 -24.90 27.42
N SER A 191 25.96 -24.04 27.64
CA SER A 191 24.73 -24.44 28.29
C SER A 191 23.74 -25.12 27.34
N LEU A 192 23.73 -24.75 26.05
CA LEU A 192 22.69 -25.10 25.08
C LEU A 192 23.23 -25.95 23.90
N PRO A 193 23.77 -27.16 24.15
CA PRO A 193 24.43 -27.96 23.11
C PRO A 193 23.47 -28.52 22.04
N LEU A 194 22.15 -28.44 22.25
CA LEU A 194 21.13 -28.91 21.31
C LEU A 194 20.76 -27.86 20.25
N ILE A 195 21.33 -26.66 20.31
CA ILE A 195 21.00 -25.59 19.37
C ILE A 195 21.43 -25.97 17.95
N GLU A 196 20.47 -25.89 17.04
CA GLU A 196 20.59 -26.07 15.60
C GLU A 196 20.59 -24.72 14.86
N ALA A 197 19.96 -23.69 15.42
CA ALA A 197 19.96 -22.33 14.88
C ALA A 197 20.21 -21.28 15.97
N LEU A 198 21.24 -20.47 15.79
CA LEU A 198 21.62 -19.39 16.71
C LEU A 198 21.70 -18.06 15.98
N HIS A 199 20.98 -17.05 16.46
CA HIS A 199 21.08 -15.68 15.98
C HIS A 199 21.54 -14.77 17.10
N VAL A 200 22.63 -14.05 16.86
CA VAL A 200 23.26 -13.11 17.79
C VAL A 200 23.70 -11.87 17.02
N CYS A 201 24.01 -10.78 17.72
CA CYS A 201 24.55 -9.58 17.10
C CYS A 201 25.71 -8.99 17.89
N LYS A 202 26.57 -8.26 17.17
CA LYS A 202 27.67 -7.46 17.73
C LYS A 202 28.62 -8.23 18.64
N ILE A 203 28.93 -9.48 18.29
CA ILE A 203 29.95 -10.27 19.01
C ILE A 203 31.34 -9.99 18.41
N GLY A 204 32.36 -10.00 19.26
CA GLY A 204 33.76 -9.78 18.88
C GLY A 204 34.55 -11.07 18.63
N ASN A 205 34.07 -12.22 19.12
CA ASN A 205 34.82 -13.47 19.11
C ASN A 205 33.88 -14.69 19.14
N LEU A 206 34.18 -15.75 18.37
CA LEU A 206 33.40 -16.99 18.24
C LEU A 206 33.92 -18.15 19.10
N THR A 207 34.82 -17.90 20.05
CA THR A 207 35.37 -18.93 20.95
C THR A 207 34.23 -19.68 21.63
N GLY A 208 34.33 -21.01 21.65
CA GLY A 208 33.33 -21.87 22.26
C GLY A 208 32.16 -22.24 21.36
N ILE A 209 31.97 -21.59 20.19
CA ILE A 209 30.90 -21.94 19.24
C ILE A 209 30.98 -23.42 18.82
N SER A 210 32.19 -23.99 18.82
CA SER A 210 32.45 -25.40 18.50
C SER A 210 31.79 -26.41 19.46
N ASN A 211 31.29 -25.96 20.63
CA ASN A 211 30.48 -26.77 21.53
C ASN A 211 29.07 -27.06 20.97
N LEU A 212 28.58 -26.23 20.05
CA LEU A 212 27.27 -26.38 19.41
C LEU A 212 27.34 -27.34 18.22
N LYS A 213 27.61 -28.63 18.49
CA LYS A 213 27.87 -29.64 17.45
C LYS A 213 26.72 -29.87 16.46
N ASN A 214 25.50 -29.53 16.86
CA ASN A 214 24.28 -29.67 16.05
C ASN A 214 23.96 -28.39 15.25
N LEU A 215 24.78 -27.34 15.33
CA LEU A 215 24.49 -26.07 14.69
C LEU A 215 24.47 -26.22 13.16
N LEU A 216 23.32 -25.91 12.57
CA LEU A 216 23.06 -25.90 11.13
C LEU A 216 23.01 -24.48 10.57
N ALA A 217 22.51 -23.52 11.36
CA ALA A 217 22.41 -22.12 10.98
C ALA A 217 23.02 -21.20 12.03
N PHE A 218 23.91 -20.31 11.61
CA PHE A 218 24.52 -19.29 12.47
C PHE A 218 24.38 -17.92 11.85
N HIS A 219 23.81 -16.99 12.62
CA HIS A 219 23.63 -15.60 12.23
C HIS A 219 24.33 -14.70 13.26
N SER A 220 25.29 -13.91 12.77
CA SER A 220 26.14 -13.03 13.58
C SER A 220 26.08 -11.62 13.01
N ILE A 221 24.94 -10.96 13.22
CA ILE A 221 24.62 -9.66 12.61
C ILE A 221 25.50 -8.56 13.21
N ASP A 222 26.01 -7.63 12.39
CA ASP A 222 26.83 -6.49 12.84
C ASP A 222 28.03 -6.89 13.74
N SER A 223 28.55 -8.11 13.59
CA SER A 223 29.72 -8.56 14.36
C SER A 223 30.99 -7.93 13.82
N GLN A 224 32.00 -7.72 14.67
CA GLN A 224 33.22 -6.98 14.30
C GLN A 224 34.46 -7.71 14.84
N PHE A 225 34.78 -8.82 14.18
CA PHE A 225 35.99 -9.58 14.45
C PHE A 225 37.25 -8.75 14.14
N GLN A 226 38.31 -8.93 14.92
CA GLN A 226 39.55 -8.17 14.78
C GLN A 226 40.66 -8.98 14.12
N CYS A 227 40.64 -10.31 14.29
CA CYS A 227 41.62 -11.22 13.68
C CYS A 227 41.02 -12.59 13.32
N GLU A 228 41.80 -13.43 12.64
CA GLU A 228 41.39 -14.77 12.21
C GLU A 228 41.05 -15.68 13.40
N GLU A 229 41.77 -15.54 14.53
CA GLU A 229 41.54 -16.32 15.74
C GLU A 229 40.13 -16.11 16.31
N ASP A 230 39.52 -14.95 16.07
CA ASP A 230 38.15 -14.65 16.50
C ASP A 230 37.11 -15.49 15.75
N VAL A 231 37.44 -15.98 14.54
CA VAL A 231 36.48 -16.65 13.64
C VAL A 231 36.78 -18.14 13.47
N ILE A 232 38.05 -18.56 13.64
CA ILE A 232 38.55 -19.89 13.27
C ILE A 232 37.77 -21.07 13.87
N GLU A 233 37.15 -20.91 15.04
CA GLU A 233 36.36 -21.96 15.68
C GLU A 233 35.13 -22.38 14.85
N ILE A 234 34.60 -21.49 14.01
CA ILE A 234 33.42 -21.77 13.19
C ILE A 234 33.62 -22.98 12.28
N PHE A 235 34.84 -23.19 11.79
CA PHE A 235 35.20 -24.30 10.91
C PHE A 235 35.16 -25.67 11.60
N LYS A 236 35.02 -25.72 12.93
CA LYS A 236 34.77 -26.96 13.67
C LYS A 236 33.32 -27.46 13.48
N LEU A 237 32.41 -26.61 12.99
CA LEU A 237 30.98 -26.91 12.78
C LEU A 237 30.72 -27.54 11.41
N ARG A 238 31.04 -28.83 11.26
CA ARG A 238 31.00 -29.52 9.95
C ARG A 238 29.61 -29.64 9.31
N HIS A 239 28.55 -29.48 10.08
CA HIS A 239 27.16 -29.56 9.61
C HIS A 239 26.52 -28.19 9.37
N LEU A 240 27.27 -27.10 9.61
CA LEU A 240 26.79 -25.74 9.37
C LEU A 240 26.53 -25.56 7.87
N ASN A 241 25.27 -25.26 7.53
CA ASN A 241 24.81 -25.11 6.16
C ASN A 241 24.34 -23.69 5.82
N LYS A 242 24.10 -22.84 6.83
CA LYS A 242 23.78 -21.42 6.68
C LYS A 242 24.69 -20.59 7.57
N LEU A 243 25.39 -19.65 6.95
CA LEU A 243 26.22 -18.67 7.65
C LEU A 243 25.79 -17.27 7.24
N ASP A 244 25.58 -16.42 8.23
CA ASP A 244 25.14 -15.05 8.01
C ASP A 244 26.01 -14.07 8.81
N PHE A 245 26.79 -13.28 8.08
CA PHE A 245 27.63 -12.19 8.59
C PHE A 245 27.10 -10.83 8.14
N GLY A 246 25.82 -10.73 7.76
CA GLY A 246 25.22 -9.51 7.26
C GLY A 246 25.27 -8.36 8.25
N GLY A 247 25.39 -7.14 7.73
CA GLY A 247 25.23 -5.91 8.51
C GLY A 247 23.78 -5.39 8.50
N GLU A 248 23.34 -4.84 9.62
CA GLU A 248 22.13 -4.02 9.69
C GLU A 248 22.49 -2.54 9.87
N LEU A 249 23.29 -2.22 10.89
CA LEU A 249 23.67 -0.85 11.24
C LEU A 249 25.04 -0.43 10.70
N SER A 250 25.96 -1.39 10.53
CA SER A 250 27.34 -1.14 10.14
C SER A 250 27.57 -1.50 8.67
N SER A 251 28.41 -0.71 7.99
CA SER A 251 28.89 -0.99 6.63
C SER A 251 30.38 -1.33 6.63
N ASN A 252 30.84 -2.00 5.57
CA ASN A 252 32.22 -2.45 5.39
C ASN A 252 32.72 -3.34 6.54
N LEU A 253 31.89 -4.32 6.92
CA LEU A 253 32.26 -5.29 7.94
C LEU A 253 33.43 -6.18 7.44
N PRO A 254 34.45 -6.44 8.29
CA PRO A 254 35.60 -7.27 7.92
C PRO A 254 35.32 -8.77 8.03
N CYS A 255 34.10 -9.18 8.41
CA CYS A 255 33.80 -10.56 8.80
C CYS A 255 34.05 -11.57 7.69
N VAL A 256 33.55 -11.29 6.48
CA VAL A 256 33.75 -12.17 5.32
C VAL A 256 35.24 -12.25 4.95
N ARG A 257 35.97 -11.14 5.04
CA ARG A 257 37.41 -11.11 4.75
C ARG A 257 38.20 -11.97 5.73
N LEU A 258 37.99 -11.78 7.03
CA LEU A 258 38.65 -12.57 8.08
C LEU A 258 38.29 -14.06 7.99
N TYR A 259 37.03 -14.37 7.66
CA TYR A 259 36.59 -15.74 7.40
C TYR A 259 37.35 -16.39 6.23
N LEU A 260 37.58 -15.66 5.14
CA LEU A 260 38.35 -16.16 3.99
C LEU A 260 39.84 -16.30 4.29
N ASP A 261 40.41 -15.36 5.03
CA ASP A 261 41.84 -15.36 5.38
C ASP A 261 42.24 -16.60 6.19
N CYS A 262 41.32 -17.16 6.98
CA CYS A 262 41.50 -18.43 7.70
C CYS A 262 41.86 -19.60 6.76
N SER A 263 41.57 -19.51 5.45
CA SER A 263 41.92 -20.53 4.45
C SER A 263 41.38 -21.93 4.80
N MET A 264 40.21 -21.97 5.45
CA MET A 264 39.51 -23.19 5.87
C MET A 264 38.17 -23.33 5.12
N SER A 265 37.54 -24.49 5.25
CA SER A 265 36.30 -24.83 4.53
C SER A 265 35.23 -25.35 5.47
N LEU A 266 33.98 -24.94 5.22
CA LEU A 266 32.76 -25.52 5.77
C LEU A 266 32.12 -26.46 4.73
N PRO A 267 32.33 -27.78 4.82
CA PRO A 267 32.00 -28.71 3.74
C PRO A 267 30.49 -28.84 3.46
N SER A 268 29.63 -28.45 4.40
CA SER A 268 28.17 -28.50 4.27
C SER A 268 27.54 -27.13 4.01
N LEU A 269 28.34 -26.07 3.84
CA LEU A 269 27.83 -24.71 3.69
C LEU A 269 27.07 -24.57 2.36
N GLU A 270 25.79 -24.21 2.42
CA GLU A 270 24.92 -24.03 1.26
C GLU A 270 24.55 -22.56 1.01
N PHE A 271 24.55 -21.74 2.05
CA PHE A 271 24.17 -20.32 2.00
C PHE A 271 25.12 -19.47 2.82
N LEU A 272 25.61 -18.39 2.22
CA LEU A 272 26.41 -17.37 2.88
C LEU A 272 25.80 -15.98 2.68
N ASN A 273 25.55 -15.24 3.76
CA ASN A 273 25.15 -13.84 3.67
C ASN A 273 26.34 -12.92 3.97
N CYS A 274 26.71 -12.14 2.94
CA CYS A 274 27.80 -11.17 2.93
C CYS A 274 27.31 -9.73 2.87
N MET A 275 26.02 -9.47 3.09
CA MET A 275 25.46 -8.12 3.01
C MET A 275 26.28 -7.12 3.85
N LYS A 276 26.59 -5.95 3.30
CA LYS A 276 27.40 -4.89 3.95
C LYS A 276 28.85 -5.29 4.32
N ASN A 277 29.35 -6.41 3.81
CA ASN A 277 30.76 -6.79 3.95
C ASN A 277 31.56 -6.41 2.70
N GLU A 278 32.88 -6.32 2.85
CA GLU A 278 33.77 -6.28 1.70
C GLU A 278 33.89 -7.67 1.07
N ILE A 279 33.49 -7.77 -0.21
CA ILE A 279 33.62 -8.99 -1.01
C ILE A 279 33.84 -8.63 -2.48
N SER A 280 34.80 -9.30 -3.10
CA SER A 280 35.16 -9.19 -4.52
C SER A 280 34.73 -10.42 -5.33
N ALA A 281 34.84 -10.34 -6.66
CA ALA A 281 34.56 -11.48 -7.53
C ALA A 281 35.59 -12.61 -7.34
N GLU A 282 36.85 -12.25 -7.03
CA GLU A 282 37.92 -13.18 -6.67
C GLU A 282 37.58 -13.96 -5.39
N ASP A 283 37.02 -13.27 -4.38
CA ASP A 283 36.58 -13.90 -3.13
C ASP A 283 35.42 -14.88 -3.37
N VAL A 284 34.47 -14.54 -4.25
CA VAL A 284 33.39 -15.47 -4.65
C VAL A 284 33.95 -16.71 -5.34
N ASN A 285 34.96 -16.56 -6.19
CA ASN A 285 35.62 -17.70 -6.82
C ASN A 285 36.37 -18.57 -5.81
N LEU A 286 37.02 -17.95 -4.81
CA LEU A 286 37.65 -18.68 -3.71
C LEU A 286 36.61 -19.46 -2.91
N LEU A 287 35.45 -18.87 -2.61
CA LEU A 287 34.33 -19.55 -1.96
C LEU A 287 33.82 -20.72 -2.80
N ALA A 288 33.63 -20.54 -4.11
CA ALA A 288 33.15 -21.58 -5.02
C ALA A 288 34.08 -22.82 -5.02
N VAL A 289 35.40 -22.60 -4.94
CA VAL A 289 36.40 -23.69 -4.89
C VAL A 289 36.47 -24.32 -3.51
N SER A 290 36.47 -23.52 -2.44
CA SER A 290 36.64 -23.99 -1.07
C SER A 290 35.36 -24.61 -0.48
N HIS A 291 34.18 -24.26 -0.97
CA HIS A 291 32.88 -24.67 -0.43
C HIS A 291 32.03 -25.35 -1.52
N PRO A 292 32.25 -26.65 -1.80
CA PRO A 292 31.64 -27.34 -2.94
C PRO A 292 30.13 -27.58 -2.82
N GLN A 293 29.51 -27.29 -1.66
CA GLN A 293 28.05 -27.35 -1.48
C GLN A 293 27.39 -25.96 -1.50
N LEU A 294 28.17 -24.90 -1.66
CA LEU A 294 27.67 -23.53 -1.62
C LEU A 294 26.80 -23.28 -2.86
N LYS A 295 25.53 -22.93 -2.62
CA LYS A 295 24.54 -22.70 -3.67
C LYS A 295 24.21 -21.23 -3.83
N ARG A 296 24.27 -20.45 -2.74
CA ARG A 296 23.77 -19.07 -2.71
C ARG A 296 24.65 -18.15 -1.87
N ILE A 297 24.97 -16.98 -2.42
CA ILE A 297 25.67 -15.91 -1.68
C ILE A 297 24.83 -14.64 -1.78
N PHE A 298 24.46 -14.07 -0.63
CA PHE A 298 23.71 -12.81 -0.57
C PHE A 298 24.67 -11.62 -0.46
N VAL A 299 24.61 -10.70 -1.43
CA VAL A 299 25.65 -9.67 -1.67
C VAL A 299 25.08 -8.25 -1.81
N LEU A 300 23.90 -7.97 -1.26
CA LEU A 300 23.37 -6.60 -1.27
C LEU A 300 24.25 -5.65 -0.45
N ASP A 301 24.31 -4.39 -0.90
CA ASP A 301 25.14 -3.34 -0.29
C ASP A 301 26.64 -3.75 -0.23
N THR A 302 27.09 -4.37 -1.33
CA THR A 302 28.50 -4.71 -1.58
C THR A 302 28.87 -4.27 -3.00
N SER A 303 30.16 -4.40 -3.37
CA SER A 303 30.62 -4.13 -4.74
C SER A 303 29.95 -5.02 -5.81
N LEU A 304 29.36 -6.15 -5.41
CA LEU A 304 28.74 -7.15 -6.28
C LEU A 304 27.22 -7.01 -6.40
N GLN A 305 26.61 -5.99 -5.78
CA GLN A 305 25.15 -5.87 -5.70
C GLN A 305 24.47 -5.75 -7.08
N ASP A 306 25.14 -5.17 -8.07
CA ASP A 306 24.58 -4.96 -9.42
C ASP A 306 24.97 -6.08 -10.40
N VAL A 307 25.69 -7.11 -9.92
CA VAL A 307 26.16 -8.21 -10.76
C VAL A 307 25.06 -9.24 -10.95
N SER A 308 24.73 -9.52 -12.21
CA SER A 308 23.69 -10.48 -12.59
C SER A 308 24.19 -11.92 -12.54
N GLN A 309 25.40 -12.18 -13.05
CA GLN A 309 26.07 -13.48 -12.98
C GLN A 309 27.59 -13.28 -12.92
N LEU A 310 28.28 -14.17 -12.22
CA LEU A 310 29.73 -14.30 -12.26
C LEU A 310 30.08 -15.60 -12.97
N GLU A 311 31.12 -15.57 -13.81
CA GLU A 311 31.77 -16.79 -14.27
C GLU A 311 32.53 -17.37 -13.07
N THR A 312 32.02 -18.48 -12.52
CA THR A 312 32.67 -19.20 -11.42
C THR A 312 32.96 -20.63 -11.82
N SER A 313 33.87 -21.27 -11.09
CA SER A 313 34.16 -22.71 -11.27
C SER A 313 32.99 -23.62 -10.88
N HIS A 314 31.91 -23.07 -10.30
CA HIS A 314 30.76 -23.79 -9.78
C HIS A 314 29.47 -23.30 -10.44
N ASP A 315 29.08 -23.95 -11.55
CA ASP A 315 27.93 -23.53 -12.39
C ASP A 315 26.57 -23.40 -11.65
N GLN A 316 26.42 -24.01 -10.47
CA GLN A 316 25.19 -23.94 -9.65
C GLN A 316 25.21 -22.85 -8.56
N LEU A 317 26.28 -22.05 -8.46
CA LEU A 317 26.40 -20.98 -7.47
C LEU A 317 25.64 -19.74 -7.95
N HIS A 318 24.68 -19.29 -7.15
CA HIS A 318 23.86 -18.12 -7.47
C HIS A 318 24.16 -16.96 -6.52
N LEU A 319 24.44 -15.78 -7.09
CA LEU A 319 24.42 -14.54 -6.34
C LEU A 319 22.98 -14.07 -6.12
N ILE A 320 22.65 -13.71 -4.89
CA ILE A 320 21.43 -12.98 -4.55
C ILE A 320 21.83 -11.51 -4.42
N SER A 321 21.39 -10.73 -5.39
CA SER A 321 21.81 -9.34 -5.63
C SER A 321 20.61 -8.53 -6.17
N LYS A 322 20.85 -7.38 -6.82
CA LYS A 322 19.84 -6.65 -7.61
C LYS A 322 20.16 -6.64 -9.12
N GLY A 323 21.07 -7.50 -9.59
CA GLY A 323 21.50 -7.57 -11.00
C GLY A 323 20.49 -8.20 -11.98
N SER A 324 19.35 -8.71 -11.50
CA SER A 324 18.26 -9.17 -12.35
C SER A 324 16.95 -9.21 -11.57
N LEU A 325 15.81 -9.25 -12.28
CA LEU A 325 14.49 -9.36 -11.65
C LEU A 325 14.40 -10.56 -10.69
N TRP A 326 14.90 -11.75 -11.09
CA TRP A 326 14.89 -12.93 -10.21
C TRP A 326 15.71 -12.70 -8.94
N GLN A 327 16.88 -12.09 -9.05
CA GLN A 327 17.74 -11.78 -7.90
C GLN A 327 17.09 -10.75 -6.97
N CYS A 328 16.43 -9.73 -7.52
CA CYS A 328 15.65 -8.78 -6.73
C CYS A 328 14.54 -9.48 -5.93
N LEU A 329 13.84 -10.44 -6.55
CA LEU A 329 12.79 -11.20 -5.86
C LEU A 329 13.35 -12.10 -4.76
N GLU A 330 14.49 -12.76 -4.98
CA GLU A 330 15.16 -13.54 -3.94
C GLU A 330 15.68 -12.64 -2.80
N SER A 331 16.22 -11.47 -3.14
CA SER A 331 16.64 -10.44 -2.19
C SER A 331 15.47 -10.02 -1.28
N LEU A 332 14.33 -9.66 -1.85
CA LEU A 332 13.15 -9.26 -1.07
C LEU A 332 12.62 -10.35 -0.13
N LYS A 333 12.81 -11.64 -0.45
CA LYS A 333 12.41 -12.76 0.43
C LYS A 333 13.32 -12.91 1.65
N LEU A 334 14.56 -12.44 1.58
CA LEU A 334 15.55 -12.56 2.65
C LEU A 334 15.64 -11.33 3.54
N LEU A 335 15.18 -10.16 3.06
CA LEU A 335 15.22 -8.91 3.82
C LEU A 335 14.15 -8.88 4.92
N ASP A 336 14.51 -8.42 6.13
CA ASP A 336 13.55 -8.08 7.19
C ASP A 336 13.22 -6.59 7.09
N ILE A 337 11.98 -6.26 6.74
CA ILE A 337 11.57 -4.86 6.62
C ILE A 337 11.88 -4.04 7.87
N ARG A 338 11.76 -4.64 9.06
CA ARG A 338 11.88 -3.89 10.32
C ARG A 338 13.25 -3.26 10.48
N THR A 339 14.26 -3.80 9.83
CA THR A 339 15.66 -3.35 9.95
C THR A 339 16.27 -2.94 8.62
N GLN A 340 15.76 -3.46 7.50
CA GLN A 340 16.36 -3.29 6.17
C GLN A 340 15.43 -2.58 5.19
N SER A 341 14.57 -1.69 5.70
CA SER A 341 13.56 -1.01 4.87
C SER A 341 14.16 -0.17 3.73
N GLU A 342 15.31 0.45 3.94
CA GLU A 342 15.99 1.25 2.91
C GLU A 342 16.46 0.36 1.76
N LEU A 343 17.11 -0.77 2.06
CA LEU A 343 17.54 -1.75 1.05
C LEU A 343 16.36 -2.35 0.30
N MET A 344 15.26 -2.67 0.99
CA MET A 344 14.05 -3.15 0.31
C MET A 344 13.48 -2.10 -0.66
N ASN A 345 13.55 -0.81 -0.32
CA ASN A 345 13.14 0.26 -1.24
C ASN A 345 14.02 0.30 -2.48
N GLU A 346 15.34 0.23 -2.34
CA GLU A 346 16.27 0.18 -3.47
C GLU A 346 15.99 -1.01 -4.39
N VAL A 347 15.77 -2.19 -3.81
CA VAL A 347 15.42 -3.39 -4.59
C VAL A 347 14.08 -3.20 -5.31
N CYS A 348 13.09 -2.56 -4.70
CA CYS A 348 11.83 -2.26 -5.38
C CYS A 348 12.01 -1.27 -6.53
N VAL A 349 12.89 -0.28 -6.40
CA VAL A 349 13.23 0.65 -7.50
C VAL A 349 13.80 -0.11 -8.68
N GLU A 350 14.74 -1.01 -8.43
CA GLU A 350 15.33 -1.85 -9.47
C GLU A 350 14.28 -2.76 -10.14
N ILE A 351 13.34 -3.30 -9.37
CA ILE A 351 12.21 -4.07 -9.92
C ILE A 351 11.37 -3.21 -10.87
N MET A 352 11.12 -1.94 -10.55
CA MET A 352 10.38 -1.03 -11.45
C MET A 352 11.10 -0.88 -12.79
N ASP A 353 12.43 -0.75 -12.77
CA ASP A 353 13.24 -0.63 -13.99
C ASP A 353 13.24 -1.92 -14.82
N TYR A 354 13.32 -3.09 -14.19
CA TYR A 354 13.15 -4.37 -14.90
C TYR A 354 11.76 -4.48 -15.52
N LEU A 355 10.71 -4.14 -14.77
CA LEU A 355 9.33 -4.23 -15.22
C LEU A 355 8.97 -3.23 -16.34
N ALA A 356 9.80 -2.20 -16.58
CA ALA A 356 9.67 -1.35 -17.75
C ALA A 356 9.76 -2.16 -19.07
N ASN A 357 10.50 -3.27 -19.05
CA ASN A 357 10.62 -4.23 -20.16
C ASN A 357 9.76 -5.48 -19.95
N TYR A 358 8.58 -5.35 -19.35
CA TYR A 358 7.65 -6.44 -18.98
C TYR A 358 7.56 -7.60 -20.00
N ASP A 359 7.47 -7.28 -21.30
CA ASP A 359 7.20 -8.25 -22.36
C ASP A 359 8.31 -9.29 -22.58
N ILE A 360 9.52 -9.07 -22.04
CA ILE A 360 10.63 -10.04 -22.14
C ILE A 360 10.50 -11.19 -21.14
N TYR A 361 9.68 -11.04 -20.11
CA TYR A 361 9.57 -12.01 -19.02
C TYR A 361 8.46 -13.04 -19.26
N SER A 362 8.72 -14.27 -18.82
CA SER A 362 7.69 -15.32 -18.86
C SER A 362 6.57 -15.03 -17.86
N LYS A 363 5.36 -15.53 -18.16
CA LYS A 363 4.20 -15.43 -17.24
C LYS A 363 4.48 -15.99 -15.86
N THR A 364 5.34 -17.01 -15.74
CA THR A 364 5.72 -17.60 -14.46
C THR A 364 6.50 -16.60 -13.61
N ILE A 365 7.52 -15.95 -14.18
CA ILE A 365 8.33 -14.94 -13.47
C ILE A 365 7.45 -13.76 -13.01
N ILE A 366 6.53 -13.31 -13.88
CA ILE A 366 5.59 -12.24 -13.55
C ILE A 366 4.66 -12.63 -12.39
N ARG A 367 4.17 -13.88 -12.38
CA ARG A 367 3.35 -14.40 -11.27
C ARG A 367 4.13 -14.50 -9.97
N ASP A 368 5.38 -14.94 -10.04
CA ASP A 368 6.25 -15.00 -8.87
C ASP A 368 6.54 -13.59 -8.32
N CYS A 369 6.80 -12.62 -9.21
CA CYS A 369 6.97 -11.21 -8.86
C CYS A 369 5.74 -10.65 -8.15
N PHE A 370 4.55 -10.85 -8.73
CA PHE A 370 3.28 -10.46 -8.13
C PHE A 370 3.06 -11.12 -6.76
N GLY A 371 3.38 -12.42 -6.63
CA GLY A 371 3.27 -13.15 -5.37
C GLY A 371 4.15 -12.58 -4.26
N VAL A 372 5.42 -12.29 -4.55
CA VAL A 372 6.36 -11.70 -3.59
C VAL A 372 5.90 -10.30 -3.15
N LEU A 373 5.55 -9.43 -4.10
CA LEU A 373 5.13 -8.06 -3.81
C LEU A 373 3.82 -8.00 -3.00
N THR A 374 2.84 -8.84 -3.34
CA THR A 374 1.59 -8.94 -2.57
C THR A 374 1.79 -9.53 -1.18
N GLN A 375 2.74 -10.46 -1.00
CA GLN A 375 3.11 -10.98 0.31
C GLN A 375 3.75 -9.91 1.19
N ILE A 376 4.64 -9.09 0.64
CA ILE A 376 5.22 -7.95 1.33
C ILE A 376 4.10 -7.02 1.76
N LEU A 377 3.28 -6.53 0.82
CA LEU A 377 2.16 -5.63 1.12
C LEU A 377 1.20 -6.18 2.21
N ARG A 378 0.99 -7.50 2.28
CA ARG A 378 0.23 -8.13 3.37
C ARG A 378 0.94 -8.16 4.72
N GLY A 379 2.25 -8.42 4.73
CA GLY A 379 3.07 -8.41 5.95
C GLY A 379 3.20 -7.00 6.54
N GLU A 380 3.29 -6.02 5.65
CA GLU A 380 3.47 -4.60 5.86
C GLU A 380 2.34 -3.90 6.66
N LEU A 381 1.09 -4.27 6.40
CA LEU A 381 -0.08 -3.66 7.07
C LEU A 381 -0.08 -3.81 8.60
N LYS A 382 0.82 -4.65 9.14
CA LYS A 382 0.94 -5.00 10.56
C LYS A 382 1.92 -4.14 11.35
N PHE A 383 2.92 -3.49 10.73
CA PHE A 383 4.08 -2.98 11.49
C PHE A 383 4.36 -1.49 11.40
N PHE A 384 3.66 -0.70 10.56
CA PHE A 384 3.89 0.76 10.40
C PHE A 384 5.37 1.14 10.11
N ILE A 385 6.21 0.20 9.68
CA ILE A 385 7.61 0.47 9.35
C ILE A 385 7.68 0.58 7.84
N GLY A 386 8.15 1.72 7.32
CA GLY A 386 8.40 1.89 5.89
C GLY A 386 7.19 2.29 5.03
N LYS A 387 6.58 3.46 5.29
CA LYS A 387 5.58 4.04 4.35
C LYS A 387 6.08 4.06 2.89
N GLN A 388 7.38 4.30 2.72
CA GLN A 388 8.04 4.32 1.41
C GLN A 388 8.04 2.95 0.72
N ILE A 389 8.12 1.85 1.47
CA ILE A 389 8.07 0.50 0.92
C ILE A 389 6.69 0.21 0.36
N HIS A 390 5.64 0.56 1.11
CA HIS A 390 4.27 0.40 0.62
C HIS A 390 4.07 1.13 -0.71
N GLU A 391 4.57 2.37 -0.80
CA GLU A 391 4.54 3.13 -2.05
C GLU A 391 5.26 2.39 -3.19
N ASN A 392 6.52 1.98 -2.98
CA ASN A 392 7.33 1.38 -4.04
C ASN A 392 6.81 -0.01 -4.45
N VAL A 393 6.35 -0.81 -3.50
CA VAL A 393 5.70 -2.11 -3.77
C VAL A 393 4.43 -1.91 -4.59
N LEU A 394 3.59 -0.93 -4.23
CA LEU A 394 2.38 -0.63 -4.98
C LEU A 394 2.68 -0.09 -6.38
N LYS A 395 3.73 0.72 -6.56
CA LYS A 395 4.17 1.15 -7.89
C LYS A 395 4.63 -0.02 -8.76
N CYS A 396 5.36 -0.98 -8.20
CA CYS A 396 5.71 -2.22 -8.91
C CYS A 396 4.44 -2.99 -9.34
N LEU A 397 3.48 -3.13 -8.43
CA LEU A 397 2.20 -3.79 -8.70
C LEU A 397 1.37 -3.03 -9.74
N GLU A 398 1.40 -1.71 -9.73
CA GLU A 398 0.75 -0.87 -10.74
C GLU A 398 1.33 -1.15 -12.13
N ILE A 399 2.66 -1.15 -12.28
CA ILE A 399 3.33 -1.46 -13.55
C ILE A 399 3.00 -2.87 -14.03
N LEU A 400 2.94 -3.85 -13.10
CA LEU A 400 2.57 -5.24 -13.40
C LEU A 400 1.14 -5.38 -13.92
N CYS A 401 0.21 -4.55 -13.42
CA CYS A 401 -1.21 -4.65 -13.71
C CYS A 401 -1.68 -3.76 -14.86
N ARG A 402 -0.87 -2.75 -15.21
CA ARG A 402 -1.20 -1.69 -16.16
C ARG A 402 -1.69 -2.21 -17.52
N ASP A 403 -2.53 -1.42 -18.19
CA ASP A 403 -2.95 -1.64 -19.58
C ASP A 403 -3.66 -3.01 -19.77
N GLY A 404 -4.38 -3.45 -18.74
CA GLY A 404 -5.14 -4.71 -18.75
C GLY A 404 -4.29 -5.96 -18.51
N ARG A 405 -2.99 -5.84 -18.19
CA ARG A 405 -2.12 -6.98 -17.86
C ARG A 405 -2.65 -7.82 -16.70
N ILE A 406 -3.41 -7.22 -15.78
CA ILE A 406 -4.10 -7.92 -14.69
C ILE A 406 -5.03 -9.05 -15.15
N GLU A 407 -5.49 -9.04 -16.40
CA GLU A 407 -6.33 -10.12 -16.95
C GLU A 407 -5.60 -11.47 -17.06
N MET A 408 -4.27 -11.53 -16.87
CA MET A 408 -3.52 -12.79 -16.85
C MET A 408 -3.73 -13.66 -15.60
N PHE A 409 -4.29 -13.07 -14.54
CA PHE A 409 -4.57 -13.74 -13.28
C PHE A 409 -5.99 -14.32 -13.29
N ASP A 410 -6.21 -15.40 -12.54
CA ASP A 410 -7.56 -15.93 -12.35
C ASP A 410 -8.42 -15.00 -11.48
N GLU A 411 -9.74 -15.20 -11.53
CA GLU A 411 -10.70 -14.36 -10.80
C GLU A 411 -10.50 -14.40 -9.28
N LEU A 412 -10.10 -15.55 -8.72
CA LEU A 412 -9.84 -15.67 -7.28
C LEU A 412 -8.64 -14.82 -6.86
N THR A 413 -7.57 -14.83 -7.65
CA THR A 413 -6.37 -14.03 -7.44
C THR A 413 -6.69 -12.54 -7.54
N LYS A 414 -7.48 -12.14 -8.54
CA LYS A 414 -7.95 -10.75 -8.68
C LYS A 414 -8.76 -10.30 -7.47
N LEU A 415 -9.73 -11.11 -7.01
CA LEU A 415 -10.55 -10.79 -5.84
C LEU A 415 -9.70 -10.65 -4.57
N ASN A 416 -8.80 -11.59 -4.31
CA ASN A 416 -7.88 -11.53 -3.16
C ASN A 416 -6.94 -10.32 -3.22
N PHE A 417 -6.62 -9.84 -4.42
CA PHE A 417 -5.80 -8.65 -4.59
C PHE A 417 -6.60 -7.37 -4.39
N ILE A 418 -7.85 -7.32 -4.88
CA ILE A 418 -8.77 -6.21 -4.61
C ILE A 418 -8.99 -6.05 -3.12
N ASP A 419 -9.26 -7.14 -2.39
CA ASP A 419 -9.40 -7.10 -0.93
C ASP A 419 -8.16 -6.51 -0.26
N LEU A 420 -6.95 -6.91 -0.69
CA LEU A 420 -5.69 -6.35 -0.19
C LEU A 420 -5.54 -4.85 -0.48
N LEU A 421 -5.92 -4.40 -1.68
CA LEU A 421 -5.87 -2.98 -2.04
C LEU A 421 -6.87 -2.17 -1.20
N LEU A 422 -8.07 -2.71 -0.98
CA LEU A 422 -9.08 -2.10 -0.12
C LEU A 422 -8.61 -1.98 1.32
N GLU A 423 -8.05 -3.06 1.88
CA GLU A 423 -7.45 -3.05 3.22
C GLU A 423 -6.35 -1.99 3.33
N THR A 424 -5.51 -1.87 2.29
CA THR A 424 -4.44 -0.87 2.22
C THR A 424 -4.99 0.55 2.17
N ILE A 425 -5.96 0.85 1.28
CA ILE A 425 -6.61 2.17 1.19
C ILE A 425 -7.21 2.56 2.54
N THR A 426 -8.02 1.69 3.13
CA THR A 426 -8.66 1.96 4.43
C THR A 426 -7.66 2.18 5.54
N TRP A 427 -6.53 1.47 5.52
CA TRP A 427 -5.46 1.70 6.48
C TRP A 427 -4.91 3.13 6.31
N PHE A 428 -4.66 3.60 5.10
CA PHE A 428 -4.06 4.91 4.87
C PHE A 428 -5.03 6.12 4.94
N ASN A 429 -6.34 5.93 4.82
CA ASN A 429 -7.35 7.01 4.74
C ASN A 429 -7.33 8.08 5.86
N SER A 430 -6.94 7.72 7.08
CA SER A 430 -6.89 8.66 8.22
C SER A 430 -5.57 9.43 8.32
N ARG A 431 -4.70 9.30 7.31
CA ARG A 431 -3.31 9.77 7.34
C ARG A 431 -3.05 10.77 6.21
N SER A 432 -2.04 11.61 6.40
CA SER A 432 -1.63 12.62 5.42
C SER A 432 -0.13 12.53 5.11
N GLY A 433 0.27 13.02 3.94
CA GLY A 433 1.66 13.08 3.47
C GLY A 433 1.82 12.58 2.03
N SER A 434 2.88 13.01 1.34
CA SER A 434 3.16 12.64 -0.07
C SER A 434 3.15 11.12 -0.31
N VAL A 435 3.77 10.36 0.58
CA VAL A 435 3.84 8.90 0.50
C VAL A 435 2.45 8.25 0.60
N VAL A 436 1.60 8.78 1.48
CA VAL A 436 0.20 8.33 1.64
C VAL A 436 -0.58 8.57 0.35
N TRP A 437 -0.37 9.72 -0.28
CA TRP A 437 -0.98 10.03 -1.58
C TRP A 437 -0.52 9.09 -2.68
N ASN A 438 0.76 8.76 -2.75
CA ASN A 438 1.29 7.84 -3.75
C ASN A 438 0.76 6.41 -3.57
N VAL A 439 0.59 5.96 -2.32
CA VAL A 439 -0.10 4.71 -1.98
C VAL A 439 -1.53 4.70 -2.49
N HIS A 440 -2.31 5.75 -2.23
CA HIS A 440 -3.67 5.87 -2.75
C HIS A 440 -3.68 5.90 -4.28
N SER A 441 -2.82 6.70 -4.90
CA SER A 441 -2.74 6.85 -6.36
C SER A 441 -2.51 5.52 -7.05
N SER A 442 -1.48 4.78 -6.62
CA SER A 442 -1.15 3.47 -7.19
C SER A 442 -2.29 2.47 -7.00
N SER A 443 -2.90 2.44 -5.80
CA SER A 443 -4.02 1.54 -5.49
C SER A 443 -5.23 1.81 -6.38
N TRP A 444 -5.60 3.08 -6.57
CA TRP A 444 -6.73 3.46 -7.42
C TRP A 444 -6.46 3.24 -8.91
N ASN A 445 -5.22 3.41 -9.38
CA ASN A 445 -4.85 3.09 -10.76
C ASN A 445 -4.98 1.59 -11.04
N ILE A 446 -4.48 0.75 -10.12
CA ILE A 446 -4.65 -0.71 -10.21
C ILE A 446 -6.13 -1.10 -10.23
N LEU A 447 -6.93 -0.56 -9.30
CA LEU A 447 -8.37 -0.82 -9.24
C LEU A 447 -9.10 -0.37 -10.51
N HIS A 448 -8.65 0.71 -11.15
CA HIS A 448 -9.26 1.21 -12.38
C HIS A 448 -9.04 0.25 -13.55
N ASP A 449 -7.88 -0.38 -13.61
CA ASP A 449 -7.54 -1.35 -14.64
C ASP A 449 -8.22 -2.71 -14.42
N ILE A 450 -8.62 -3.02 -13.19
CA ILE A 450 -9.51 -4.13 -12.88
C ILE A 450 -10.94 -3.75 -13.30
N SER A 451 -11.59 -4.57 -14.12
CA SER A 451 -12.98 -4.30 -14.52
C SER A 451 -13.96 -4.37 -13.33
N ILE A 452 -14.17 -3.22 -12.68
CA ILE A 452 -15.02 -3.06 -11.48
C ILE A 452 -16.47 -3.48 -11.72
N SER A 453 -16.93 -3.50 -12.97
CA SER A 453 -18.25 -4.02 -13.34
C SER A 453 -18.51 -5.46 -12.85
N LYS A 454 -17.44 -6.25 -12.65
CA LYS A 454 -17.50 -7.63 -12.15
C LYS A 454 -17.52 -7.72 -10.61
N LEU A 455 -17.32 -6.62 -9.89
CA LEU A 455 -17.29 -6.63 -8.42
C LEU A 455 -18.69 -6.72 -7.80
N PRO A 456 -18.83 -7.41 -6.65
CA PRO A 456 -20.05 -7.37 -5.86
C PRO A 456 -20.49 -5.93 -5.57
N GLU A 457 -21.79 -5.68 -5.59
CA GLU A 457 -22.38 -4.34 -5.40
C GLU A 457 -21.86 -3.65 -4.13
N LYS A 458 -21.77 -4.40 -3.02
CA LYS A 458 -21.22 -3.90 -1.74
C LYS A 458 -19.78 -3.43 -1.85
N SER A 459 -18.93 -4.13 -2.61
CA SER A 459 -17.54 -3.73 -2.83
C SER A 459 -17.45 -2.46 -3.68
N ARG A 460 -18.33 -2.32 -4.68
CA ARG A 460 -18.42 -1.10 -5.50
C ARG A 460 -18.92 0.10 -4.69
N GLU A 461 -19.93 -0.09 -3.85
CA GLU A 461 -20.43 0.94 -2.92
C GLU A 461 -19.35 1.36 -1.91
N PHE A 462 -18.60 0.40 -1.39
CA PHE A 462 -17.49 0.67 -0.48
C PHE A 462 -16.40 1.50 -1.15
N LEU A 463 -15.96 1.11 -2.35
CA LEU A 463 -15.03 1.90 -3.15
C LEU A 463 -15.53 3.32 -3.35
N PHE A 464 -16.81 3.49 -3.69
CA PHE A 464 -17.41 4.80 -3.82
C PHE A 464 -17.29 5.64 -2.53
N CYS A 465 -17.57 5.04 -1.36
CA CYS A 465 -17.43 5.71 -0.06
C CYS A 465 -15.96 6.04 0.27
N GLN A 466 -15.02 5.13 0.00
CA GLN A 466 -13.60 5.37 0.23
C GLN A 466 -13.04 6.45 -0.69
N GLY A 467 -13.48 6.50 -1.96
CA GLY A 467 -13.13 7.56 -2.89
C GLY A 467 -13.60 8.93 -2.42
N ILE A 468 -14.80 8.99 -1.85
CA ILE A 468 -15.31 10.19 -1.20
C ILE A 468 -14.41 10.63 -0.02
N GLU A 469 -14.11 9.73 0.93
CA GLU A 469 -13.27 10.05 2.09
C GLU A 469 -11.90 10.60 1.66
N LEU A 470 -11.32 10.01 0.62
CA LEU A 470 -10.07 10.49 0.03
C LEU A 470 -10.19 11.92 -0.50
N LEU A 471 -11.26 12.21 -1.26
CA LEU A 471 -11.53 13.54 -1.82
C LEU A 471 -11.86 14.58 -0.74
N GLU A 472 -12.42 14.17 0.40
CA GLU A 472 -12.65 15.06 1.54
C GLU A 472 -11.35 15.51 2.22
N ASN A 473 -10.37 14.61 2.30
CA ASN A 473 -9.10 14.83 3.01
C ASN A 473 -8.00 15.42 2.12
N ALA A 474 -8.27 15.63 0.83
CA ALA A 474 -7.33 16.18 -0.15
C ALA A 474 -7.09 17.69 0.03
N GLN A 475 -6.53 18.11 1.17
CA GLN A 475 -6.07 19.49 1.40
C GLN A 475 -4.78 19.82 0.63
N HIS A 476 -4.05 18.81 0.13
CA HIS A 476 -2.88 18.96 -0.72
C HIS A 476 -3.17 18.38 -2.10
N VAL A 477 -3.61 19.30 -2.95
CA VAL A 477 -4.08 19.10 -4.30
C VAL A 477 -2.87 18.92 -5.21
N LEU A 478 -2.60 17.70 -5.69
CA LEU A 478 -1.83 17.50 -6.92
C LEU A 478 -2.16 16.19 -7.67
N ILE A 479 -2.67 15.13 -7.05
CA ILE A 479 -3.21 13.97 -7.79
C ILE A 479 -4.33 13.31 -6.96
N ALA A 480 -5.55 13.85 -7.00
CA ALA A 480 -6.70 12.95 -6.84
C ALA A 480 -6.60 11.98 -8.02
N PRO A 481 -6.55 10.65 -7.82
CA PRO A 481 -6.31 9.77 -8.95
C PRO A 481 -7.50 9.93 -9.87
N LYS A 482 -7.28 10.43 -11.10
CA LYS A 482 -8.28 10.44 -12.18
C LYS A 482 -9.06 9.12 -12.18
N SER A 483 -8.33 8.03 -11.98
CA SER A 483 -8.78 6.65 -11.74
C SER A 483 -9.84 6.51 -10.65
N CYS A 484 -9.71 7.18 -9.51
CA CYS A 484 -10.72 7.20 -8.44
C CYS A 484 -12.03 7.85 -8.93
N LEU A 485 -11.95 9.03 -9.55
CA LEU A 485 -13.13 9.71 -10.10
C LEU A 485 -13.78 8.90 -11.22
N ASP A 486 -12.99 8.34 -12.13
CA ASP A 486 -13.47 7.48 -13.23
C ASP A 486 -14.19 6.25 -12.68
N LEU A 487 -13.69 5.63 -11.61
CA LEU A 487 -14.33 4.49 -10.95
C LEU A 487 -15.62 4.89 -10.24
N MET A 488 -15.63 6.01 -9.53
CA MET A 488 -16.82 6.54 -8.89
C MET A 488 -17.90 6.87 -9.93
N THR A 489 -17.52 7.46 -11.07
CA THR A 489 -18.42 7.71 -12.21
C THR A 489 -19.01 6.42 -12.75
N LYS A 490 -18.18 5.41 -13.06
CA LYS A 490 -18.65 4.10 -13.55
C LYS A 490 -19.63 3.44 -12.57
N TYR A 491 -19.40 3.56 -11.26
CA TYR A 491 -20.33 3.07 -10.26
C TYR A 491 -21.68 3.78 -10.31
N LEU A 492 -21.67 5.12 -10.39
CA LEU A 492 -22.87 5.94 -10.51
C LEU A 492 -23.66 5.62 -11.80
N GLU A 493 -22.97 5.48 -12.94
CA GLU A 493 -23.58 5.10 -14.22
C GLU A 493 -24.28 3.73 -14.16
N SER A 494 -23.76 2.80 -13.34
CA SER A 494 -24.34 1.47 -13.18
C SER A 494 -25.59 1.42 -12.29
N ARG A 495 -25.95 2.52 -11.61
CA ARG A 495 -27.11 2.64 -10.71
C ARG A 495 -28.27 3.31 -11.47
N THR A 496 -29.21 2.52 -11.99
CA THR A 496 -30.38 3.05 -12.70
C THR A 496 -31.61 3.29 -11.82
N GLU A 497 -31.71 2.66 -10.65
CA GLU A 497 -32.90 2.75 -9.78
C GLU A 497 -32.45 2.67 -8.29
N GLN A 498 -33.05 3.49 -7.41
CA GLN A 498 -32.77 3.65 -5.96
C GLN A 498 -31.72 4.72 -5.58
N LEU A 499 -32.13 6.00 -5.61
CA LEU A 499 -31.36 7.14 -5.10
C LEU A 499 -31.92 7.74 -3.79
N GLU A 500 -32.94 7.13 -3.20
CA GLU A 500 -33.54 7.64 -1.95
C GLU A 500 -32.59 7.55 -0.75
N ASP A 501 -31.75 6.51 -0.69
CA ASP A 501 -30.72 6.36 0.37
C ASP A 501 -29.50 7.28 0.17
N PHE A 502 -29.31 7.85 -1.02
CA PHE A 502 -28.20 8.77 -1.32
C PHE A 502 -28.35 10.15 -0.64
N LEU A 503 -29.52 10.44 -0.04
CA LEU A 503 -29.78 11.64 0.77
C LEU A 503 -28.84 11.78 1.97
N ILE A 504 -28.41 10.64 2.55
CA ILE A 504 -27.44 10.59 3.65
C ILE A 504 -26.10 11.18 3.21
N TYR A 505 -25.78 11.10 1.92
CA TYR A 505 -24.58 11.67 1.34
C TYR A 505 -24.75 13.13 0.87
N SER A 506 -25.90 13.79 1.05
CA SER A 506 -26.10 15.15 0.51
C SER A 506 -25.09 16.19 1.02
N LYS A 507 -24.71 16.16 2.31
CA LYS A 507 -23.63 17.03 2.84
C LYS A 507 -22.27 16.65 2.27
N LEU A 508 -22.04 15.35 2.13
CA LEU A 508 -20.79 14.77 1.70
C LEU A 508 -20.54 15.03 0.21
N VAL A 509 -21.55 14.82 -0.63
CA VAL A 509 -21.59 15.16 -2.05
C VAL A 509 -21.40 16.66 -2.25
N ARG A 510 -21.98 17.53 -1.41
CA ARG A 510 -21.72 18.99 -1.50
C ARG A 510 -20.25 19.31 -1.23
N LYS A 511 -19.67 18.74 -0.17
CA LYS A 511 -18.27 18.95 0.19
C LYS A 511 -17.32 18.38 -0.86
N VAL A 512 -17.59 17.16 -1.35
CA VAL A 512 -16.85 16.53 -2.44
C VAL A 512 -16.97 17.35 -3.71
N ALA A 513 -18.16 17.78 -4.13
CA ALA A 513 -18.33 18.61 -5.32
C ALA A 513 -17.63 19.97 -5.18
N GLY A 514 -17.56 20.56 -3.97
CA GLY A 514 -16.73 21.72 -3.67
C GLY A 514 -15.23 21.43 -3.82
N ASN A 515 -14.72 20.39 -3.16
CA ASN A 515 -13.32 19.99 -3.21
C ASN A 515 -12.89 19.58 -4.64
N VAL A 516 -13.73 18.85 -5.36
CA VAL A 516 -13.52 18.41 -6.74
C VAL A 516 -13.53 19.59 -7.70
N ALA A 517 -14.34 20.63 -7.44
CA ALA A 517 -14.28 21.87 -8.19
C ALA A 517 -13.02 22.69 -7.87
N ASP A 518 -12.50 22.61 -6.64
CA ASP A 518 -11.18 23.17 -6.30
C ASP A 518 -10.03 22.45 -7.01
N LEU A 519 -10.13 21.13 -7.24
CA LEU A 519 -9.14 20.37 -8.03
C LEU A 519 -8.99 20.91 -9.47
N ALA A 520 -10.05 21.50 -10.04
CA ALA A 520 -9.98 22.12 -11.37
C ALA A 520 -8.98 23.27 -11.45
N LYS A 521 -8.56 23.85 -10.31
CA LYS A 521 -7.53 24.90 -10.23
C LYS A 521 -6.15 24.42 -10.66
N LEU A 522 -5.91 23.11 -10.65
CA LEU A 522 -4.63 22.53 -11.02
C LEU A 522 -4.28 22.63 -12.51
N LYS A 523 -5.24 22.97 -13.37
CA LYS A 523 -5.06 23.03 -14.83
C LYS A 523 -4.49 21.72 -15.44
N PHE A 524 -4.74 20.57 -14.80
CA PHE A 524 -4.38 19.27 -15.34
C PHE A 524 -5.56 18.66 -16.11
N THR A 525 -5.50 18.71 -17.44
CA THR A 525 -6.58 18.33 -18.39
C THR A 525 -7.24 16.98 -18.08
N PRO A 526 -6.52 15.88 -17.83
CA PRO A 526 -7.15 14.58 -17.61
C PRO A 526 -7.98 14.53 -16.32
N LEU A 527 -7.51 15.18 -15.26
CA LEU A 527 -8.23 15.27 -13.99
C LEU A 527 -9.48 16.13 -14.12
N PHE A 528 -9.39 17.24 -14.87
CA PHE A 528 -10.54 18.08 -15.16
C PHE A 528 -11.65 17.31 -15.89
N ILE A 529 -11.29 16.53 -16.91
CA ILE A 529 -12.26 15.70 -17.65
C ILE A 529 -12.95 14.70 -16.72
N ALA A 530 -12.19 14.00 -15.87
CA ALA A 530 -12.76 13.06 -14.90
C ALA A 530 -13.68 13.76 -13.87
N THR A 531 -13.26 14.91 -13.35
CA THR A 531 -14.05 15.80 -12.48
C THR A 531 -15.38 16.16 -13.12
N CYS A 532 -15.37 16.62 -14.37
CA CYS A 532 -16.58 17.04 -15.07
C CYS A 532 -17.50 15.86 -15.42
N ASN A 533 -16.95 14.71 -15.82
CA ASN A 533 -17.72 13.49 -16.04
C ASN A 533 -18.42 13.02 -14.75
N PHE A 534 -17.70 13.07 -13.63
CA PHE A 534 -18.26 12.72 -12.32
C PHE A 534 -19.41 13.65 -11.92
N LEU A 535 -19.18 14.97 -12.01
CA LEU A 535 -20.21 15.96 -11.68
C LEU A 535 -21.41 15.89 -12.62
N GLY A 536 -21.21 15.61 -13.91
CA GLY A 536 -22.28 15.41 -14.90
C GLY A 536 -23.12 14.17 -14.64
N THR A 537 -22.48 13.05 -14.32
CA THR A 537 -23.17 11.81 -13.95
C THR A 537 -23.99 12.02 -12.68
N LEU A 538 -23.38 12.64 -11.67
CA LEU A 538 -24.06 13.00 -10.43
C LEU A 538 -25.26 13.92 -10.67
N HIS A 539 -25.13 14.92 -11.56
CA HIS A 539 -26.21 15.81 -11.95
C HIS A 539 -27.38 15.04 -12.57
N ASN A 540 -27.11 14.17 -13.55
CA ASN A 540 -28.13 13.38 -14.23
C ASN A 540 -28.91 12.49 -13.25
N LEU A 541 -28.22 11.91 -12.26
CA LEU A 541 -28.85 11.13 -11.20
C LEU A 541 -29.67 11.99 -10.22
N CYS A 542 -29.25 13.23 -9.94
CA CYS A 542 -29.93 14.13 -8.99
C CYS A 542 -31.10 14.93 -9.62
N ALA A 543 -31.09 15.10 -10.94
CA ALA A 543 -32.11 15.86 -11.67
C ALA A 543 -33.52 15.24 -11.55
N VAL A 544 -33.61 13.96 -11.17
CA VAL A 544 -34.86 13.26 -10.84
C VAL A 544 -35.34 13.70 -9.44
N GLY A 545 -35.92 14.90 -9.35
CA GLY A 545 -36.82 15.29 -8.24
C GLY A 545 -36.25 16.16 -7.10
N ARG A 546 -35.02 16.70 -7.17
CA ARG A 546 -34.46 17.55 -6.08
C ARG A 546 -33.77 18.83 -6.56
N THR A 547 -34.46 19.97 -6.44
CA THR A 547 -34.01 21.28 -6.95
C THR A 547 -32.78 21.86 -6.26
N GLU A 548 -32.64 21.74 -4.94
CA GLU A 548 -31.53 22.37 -4.20
C GLU A 548 -30.17 21.66 -4.37
N MET A 549 -30.16 20.33 -4.47
CA MET A 549 -28.93 19.56 -4.73
C MET A 549 -28.45 19.77 -6.16
N THR A 550 -29.38 19.80 -7.10
CA THR A 550 -29.14 20.12 -8.51
C THR A 550 -28.51 21.51 -8.65
N LYS A 551 -29.08 22.54 -8.00
CA LYS A 551 -28.48 23.90 -7.96
C LYS A 551 -27.06 23.91 -7.40
N PHE A 552 -26.80 23.17 -6.32
CA PHE A 552 -25.46 23.11 -5.75
C PHE A 552 -24.47 22.45 -6.70
N ILE A 553 -24.81 21.30 -7.28
CA ILE A 553 -23.97 20.59 -8.25
C ILE A 553 -23.66 21.49 -9.44
N ILE A 554 -24.67 22.18 -9.98
CA ILE A 554 -24.50 23.19 -11.04
C ILE A 554 -23.53 24.27 -10.58
N ASN A 555 -23.70 24.85 -9.39
CA ASN A 555 -22.78 25.86 -8.88
C ASN A 555 -21.33 25.35 -8.75
N SER A 556 -21.12 24.09 -8.33
CA SER A 556 -19.80 23.46 -8.27
C SER A 556 -19.20 23.24 -9.66
N ILE A 557 -20.00 22.77 -10.62
CA ILE A 557 -19.58 22.64 -12.03
C ILE A 557 -19.20 24.01 -12.57
N MET A 558 -20.02 25.02 -12.32
CA MET A 558 -19.79 26.40 -12.73
C MET A 558 -18.54 26.99 -12.10
N TYR A 559 -18.26 26.65 -10.85
CA TYR A 559 -17.01 27.03 -10.20
C TYR A 559 -15.81 26.39 -10.89
N ALA A 560 -15.86 25.06 -11.10
CA ALA A 560 -14.82 24.32 -11.82
C ALA A 560 -14.60 24.92 -13.23
N PHE A 561 -15.68 25.26 -13.92
CA PHE A 561 -15.67 25.85 -15.26
C PHE A 561 -15.11 27.28 -15.30
N ASN A 562 -15.44 28.13 -14.31
CA ASN A 562 -14.90 29.50 -14.23
C ASN A 562 -13.39 29.50 -13.96
N VAL A 563 -12.90 28.61 -13.10
CA VAL A 563 -11.46 28.38 -12.90
C VAL A 563 -10.80 27.95 -14.21
N PHE A 564 -11.52 27.12 -14.96
CA PHE A 564 -11.09 26.46 -16.17
C PHE A 564 -11.04 27.37 -17.43
N LEU A 565 -11.86 28.43 -17.51
CA LEU A 565 -11.78 29.45 -18.60
C LEU A 565 -10.40 30.13 -18.72
N SER A 566 -9.49 29.87 -17.77
CA SER A 566 -8.07 30.29 -17.78
C SER A 566 -7.06 29.21 -18.22
N ALA A 567 -7.51 28.06 -18.74
CA ALA A 567 -6.68 26.91 -19.16
C ALA A 567 -6.63 26.73 -20.70
N ASP A 568 -5.91 25.71 -21.21
CA ASP A 568 -5.68 25.47 -22.65
C ASP A 568 -6.96 25.09 -23.43
N TRP A 569 -6.92 25.29 -24.75
CA TRP A 569 -8.09 25.20 -25.64
C TRP A 569 -8.71 23.78 -25.73
N LEU A 570 -7.93 22.71 -25.65
CA LEU A 570 -8.44 21.33 -25.79
C LEU A 570 -9.31 20.99 -24.58
N THR A 571 -8.85 21.40 -23.41
CA THR A 571 -9.62 21.29 -22.17
C THR A 571 -10.90 22.14 -22.25
N GLN A 572 -10.88 23.25 -23.01
CA GLN A 572 -12.05 24.14 -23.17
C GLN A 572 -13.15 23.45 -23.94
N ALA A 573 -12.80 22.84 -25.08
CA ALA A 573 -13.74 22.09 -25.91
C ALA A 573 -14.50 21.00 -25.15
N TYR A 574 -13.81 20.25 -24.27
CA TYR A 574 -14.44 19.21 -23.44
C TYR A 574 -15.37 19.77 -22.37
N GLY A 575 -14.97 20.84 -21.68
CA GLY A 575 -15.82 21.50 -20.68
C GLY A 575 -17.16 21.94 -21.27
N PHE A 576 -17.16 22.47 -22.51
CA PHE A 576 -18.39 22.92 -23.17
C PHE A 576 -19.35 21.78 -23.51
N ARG A 577 -18.87 20.61 -23.95
CA ARG A 577 -19.73 19.44 -24.19
C ARG A 577 -20.43 18.97 -22.91
N ILE A 578 -19.75 19.07 -21.78
CA ILE A 578 -20.30 18.67 -20.49
C ILE A 578 -21.35 19.68 -20.03
N VAL A 579 -21.05 20.97 -20.15
CA VAL A 579 -22.02 22.05 -19.92
C VAL A 579 -23.25 21.84 -20.82
N GLU A 580 -23.09 21.61 -22.12
CA GLU A 580 -24.19 21.30 -23.07
C GLU A 580 -25.09 20.15 -22.59
N SER A 581 -24.49 19.02 -22.20
CA SER A 581 -25.25 17.86 -21.71
C SER A 581 -26.00 18.13 -20.40
N MET A 582 -25.53 19.07 -19.55
CA MET A 582 -26.16 19.42 -18.28
C MET A 582 -27.31 20.43 -18.44
N LEU A 583 -27.19 21.33 -19.41
CA LEU A 583 -28.16 22.40 -19.66
C LEU A 583 -29.49 21.83 -20.20
N PHE A 584 -29.49 20.61 -20.74
CA PHE A 584 -30.69 19.84 -21.08
C PHE A 584 -31.57 19.49 -19.86
N TYR A 585 -30.99 19.44 -18.65
CA TYR A 585 -31.67 18.95 -17.43
C TYR A 585 -31.82 20.03 -16.34
N THR A 586 -31.48 21.28 -16.66
CA THR A 586 -31.46 22.40 -15.69
C THR A 586 -32.64 23.35 -15.90
N ASP A 587 -33.11 24.03 -14.85
CA ASP A 587 -34.16 25.05 -15.01
C ASP A 587 -33.68 26.22 -15.89
N ARG A 588 -34.62 26.73 -16.69
CA ARG A 588 -34.41 27.70 -17.75
C ARG A 588 -33.72 28.99 -17.27
N GLU A 589 -33.91 29.45 -16.03
CA GLU A 589 -33.31 30.68 -15.53
C GLU A 589 -31.85 30.50 -15.10
N THR A 590 -31.52 29.35 -14.50
CA THR A 590 -30.14 29.02 -14.15
C THR A 590 -29.27 28.91 -15.41
N VAL A 591 -29.78 28.25 -16.46
CA VAL A 591 -29.11 28.18 -17.77
C VAL A 591 -28.84 29.57 -18.36
N LYS A 592 -29.79 30.51 -18.25
CA LYS A 592 -29.63 31.89 -18.76
C LYS A 592 -28.48 32.65 -18.10
N ILE A 593 -28.38 32.58 -16.77
CA ILE A 593 -27.35 33.32 -16.00
C ILE A 593 -25.96 32.74 -16.28
N VAL A 594 -25.87 31.41 -16.34
CA VAL A 594 -24.66 30.65 -16.66
C VAL A 594 -24.15 31.00 -18.06
N PHE A 595 -25.05 30.96 -19.03
CA PHE A 595 -24.73 31.10 -20.45
C PHE A 595 -24.25 32.51 -20.83
N ILE A 596 -24.92 33.57 -20.34
CA ILE A 596 -24.52 34.97 -20.61
C ILE A 596 -23.14 35.28 -20.03
N LYS A 597 -22.87 34.84 -18.80
CA LYS A 597 -21.58 35.10 -18.13
C LYS A 597 -20.43 34.38 -18.84
N HIS A 598 -20.69 33.23 -19.47
CA HIS A 598 -19.68 32.38 -20.11
C HIS A 598 -19.43 32.71 -21.58
N LEU A 599 -20.45 33.12 -22.34
CA LEU A 599 -20.26 33.71 -23.66
C LEU A 599 -19.29 34.90 -23.61
N LYS A 600 -19.40 35.73 -22.57
CA LYS A 600 -18.53 36.90 -22.36
C LYS A 600 -17.08 36.51 -22.10
N GLY A 601 -16.83 35.51 -21.26
CA GLY A 601 -15.48 34.99 -20.97
C GLY A 601 -14.86 34.27 -22.16
N LEU A 602 -15.64 33.42 -22.85
CA LEU A 602 -15.22 32.73 -24.06
C LEU A 602 -14.85 33.71 -25.18
N PHE A 603 -15.66 34.76 -25.38
CA PHE A 603 -15.40 35.79 -26.36
C PHE A 603 -14.08 36.52 -26.07
N LEU A 604 -13.83 36.87 -24.81
CA LEU A 604 -12.57 37.47 -24.37
C LEU A 604 -11.36 36.57 -24.69
N THR A 605 -11.42 35.28 -24.34
CA THR A 605 -10.33 34.33 -24.59
C THR A 605 -10.10 34.07 -26.08
N LEU A 606 -11.16 33.96 -26.87
CA LEU A 606 -11.09 33.80 -28.33
C LEU A 606 -10.52 35.03 -29.03
N THR A 607 -10.79 36.24 -28.51
CA THR A 607 -10.21 37.48 -29.04
C THR A 607 -8.76 37.73 -28.62
N GLN A 608 -8.25 37.00 -27.63
CA GLN A 608 -6.89 37.19 -27.09
C GLN A 608 -5.86 36.15 -27.58
N ASN A 609 -6.30 35.03 -28.19
CA ASN A 609 -5.39 34.06 -28.78
C ASN A 609 -5.06 34.46 -30.23
N GLU A 610 -3.79 34.79 -30.49
CA GLU A 610 -3.30 35.30 -31.78
C GLU A 610 -2.97 34.21 -32.82
N ASP A 611 -3.25 32.92 -32.55
CA ASP A 611 -2.87 31.82 -33.44
C ASP A 611 -4.10 31.18 -34.15
N PRO A 612 -4.39 31.58 -35.41
CA PRO A 612 -5.63 31.25 -36.11
C PRO A 612 -5.68 29.87 -36.77
N GLU A 613 -4.55 29.15 -36.92
CA GLU A 613 -4.50 27.93 -37.75
C GLU A 613 -4.90 26.63 -37.02
N TYR A 614 -4.88 26.58 -35.69
CA TYR A 614 -5.19 25.35 -34.93
C TYR A 614 -6.55 25.36 -34.20
N THR A 615 -7.37 26.41 -34.34
CA THR A 615 -8.51 26.67 -33.44
C THR A 615 -9.91 26.51 -34.06
N ALA A 616 -10.10 26.45 -35.38
CA ALA A 616 -11.45 26.67 -35.93
C ALA A 616 -12.46 25.52 -35.77
N GLY A 617 -12.07 24.26 -35.96
CA GLY A 617 -13.03 23.13 -35.89
C GLY A 617 -13.77 23.03 -34.54
N PRO A 618 -13.07 23.04 -33.40
CA PRO A 618 -13.66 23.02 -32.06
C PRO A 618 -14.39 24.32 -31.69
N VAL A 619 -13.88 25.49 -32.10
CA VAL A 619 -14.53 26.80 -31.86
C VAL A 619 -15.88 26.88 -32.57
N ILE A 620 -15.95 26.36 -33.79
CA ILE A 620 -17.20 26.25 -34.56
C ILE A 620 -18.18 25.32 -33.84
N SER A 621 -17.75 24.13 -33.40
CA SER A 621 -18.59 23.22 -32.61
C SER A 621 -19.10 23.86 -31.32
N LEU A 622 -18.25 24.64 -30.63
CA LEU A 622 -18.62 25.40 -29.43
C LEU A 622 -19.69 26.45 -29.71
N CYS A 623 -19.54 27.20 -30.81
CA CYS A 623 -20.52 28.19 -31.23
C CYS A 623 -21.85 27.51 -31.61
N PHE A 624 -21.82 26.35 -32.28
CA PHE A 624 -23.02 25.57 -32.59
C PHE A 624 -23.77 25.14 -31.33
N THR A 625 -23.07 24.54 -30.38
CA THR A 625 -23.59 24.17 -29.06
C THR A 625 -24.17 25.38 -28.34
N ALA A 626 -23.46 26.51 -28.34
CA ALA A 626 -23.92 27.74 -27.72
C ALA A 626 -25.21 28.28 -28.35
N PHE A 627 -25.29 28.31 -29.69
CA PHE A 627 -26.50 28.73 -30.40
C PHE A 627 -27.69 27.82 -30.16
N HIS A 628 -27.48 26.49 -30.17
CA HIS A 628 -28.54 25.55 -29.89
C HIS A 628 -29.09 25.71 -28.47
N LEU A 629 -28.20 26.04 -27.53
CA LEU A 629 -28.60 26.30 -26.15
C LEU A 629 -29.41 27.57 -25.97
N VAL A 630 -29.01 28.67 -26.66
CA VAL A 630 -29.77 29.93 -26.67
C VAL A 630 -31.20 29.68 -27.12
N GLU A 631 -31.36 28.89 -28.17
CA GLU A 631 -32.65 28.57 -28.77
C GLU A 631 -33.55 27.78 -27.83
N GLN A 632 -33.00 26.80 -27.10
CA GLN A 632 -33.77 26.04 -26.12
C GLN A 632 -34.10 26.86 -24.86
N THR A 633 -33.25 27.83 -24.50
CA THR A 633 -33.30 28.48 -23.18
C THR A 633 -34.00 29.84 -23.18
N TYR A 634 -33.99 30.61 -24.26
CA TYR A 634 -34.58 31.95 -24.27
C TYR A 634 -35.88 31.99 -25.07
N THR A 635 -36.84 32.79 -24.61
CA THR A 635 -37.95 33.20 -25.47
C THR A 635 -37.49 34.32 -26.42
N ILE A 636 -38.15 34.47 -27.56
CA ILE A 636 -37.87 35.54 -28.54
C ILE A 636 -37.79 36.93 -27.90
N ASN A 637 -38.61 37.19 -26.88
CA ASN A 637 -38.65 38.49 -26.21
C ASN A 637 -37.45 38.72 -25.28
N GLU A 638 -36.85 37.66 -24.74
CA GLU A 638 -35.69 37.75 -23.84
C GLU A 638 -34.37 37.88 -24.62
N LEU A 639 -34.32 37.38 -25.85
CA LEU A 639 -33.19 37.59 -26.77
C LEU A 639 -33.11 39.01 -27.33
N ARG A 640 -34.21 39.77 -27.22
CA ARG A 640 -34.31 41.15 -27.74
C ARG A 640 -33.76 42.22 -26.80
N THR A 641 -33.19 41.85 -25.65
CA THR A 641 -32.47 42.84 -24.84
C THR A 641 -31.26 43.35 -25.62
N ALA A 642 -31.03 44.67 -25.60
CA ALA A 642 -29.99 45.31 -26.39
C ALA A 642 -28.59 44.72 -26.12
N GLU A 643 -28.35 44.27 -24.89
CA GLU A 643 -27.11 43.62 -24.47
C GLU A 643 -26.91 42.25 -25.14
N ASN A 644 -27.94 41.39 -25.17
CA ASN A 644 -27.84 40.06 -25.78
C ASN A 644 -27.67 40.15 -27.30
N VAL A 645 -28.40 41.07 -27.95
CA VAL A 645 -28.26 41.34 -29.40
C VAL A 645 -26.84 41.78 -29.74
N THR A 646 -26.26 42.68 -28.94
CA THR A 646 -24.90 43.19 -29.14
C THR A 646 -23.86 42.07 -28.98
N GLN A 647 -23.99 41.22 -27.97
CA GLN A 647 -23.05 40.13 -27.72
C GLN A 647 -23.06 39.07 -28.82
N ILE A 648 -24.25 38.65 -29.27
CA ILE A 648 -24.36 37.66 -30.35
C ILE A 648 -23.92 38.28 -31.69
N SER A 649 -24.19 39.57 -31.93
CA SER A 649 -23.66 40.30 -33.09
C SER A 649 -22.14 40.29 -33.15
N ASN A 650 -21.49 40.56 -32.01
CA ASN A 650 -20.03 40.53 -31.90
C ASN A 650 -19.46 39.12 -32.14
N LEU A 651 -20.13 38.06 -31.64
CA LEU A 651 -19.77 36.66 -31.89
C LEU A 651 -19.83 36.32 -33.39
N LEU A 652 -20.93 36.70 -34.05
CA LEU A 652 -21.11 36.50 -35.49
C LEU A 652 -20.08 37.28 -36.32
N GLN A 653 -19.72 38.49 -35.88
CA GLN A 653 -18.71 39.32 -36.53
C GLN A 653 -17.30 38.74 -36.37
N PHE A 654 -16.96 38.16 -35.21
CA PHE A 654 -15.71 37.44 -34.97
C PHE A 654 -15.59 36.18 -35.84
N LEU A 655 -16.65 35.37 -35.94
CA LEU A 655 -16.70 34.21 -36.83
C LEU A 655 -16.55 34.61 -38.31
N LYS A 656 -17.08 35.79 -38.69
CA LYS A 656 -16.95 36.34 -40.04
C LYS A 656 -15.56 36.90 -40.37
N HIS A 657 -14.72 37.16 -39.37
CA HIS A 657 -13.37 37.72 -39.54
C HIS A 657 -12.30 36.62 -39.72
N ASN A 658 -12.47 35.45 -39.08
CA ASN A 658 -11.56 34.31 -39.16
C ASN A 658 -11.79 33.43 -40.41
N LYS A 659 -11.72 34.04 -41.61
CA LYS A 659 -12.11 33.47 -42.91
C LYS A 659 -11.19 32.38 -43.50
N SER A 660 -10.17 31.88 -42.81
CA SER A 660 -9.16 31.00 -43.42
C SER A 660 -9.52 29.52 -43.48
N ILE A 661 -10.68 29.08 -42.99
CA ILE A 661 -11.05 27.66 -42.99
C ILE A 661 -12.34 27.47 -43.79
N GLU A 662 -12.32 26.51 -44.73
CA GLU A 662 -13.34 26.27 -45.76
C GLU A 662 -14.76 26.17 -45.18
N TYR A 663 -15.44 27.32 -45.16
CA TYR A 663 -16.75 27.51 -44.53
C TYR A 663 -17.92 27.10 -45.44
N ALA A 664 -17.67 26.70 -46.69
CA ALA A 664 -18.73 26.43 -47.66
C ALA A 664 -19.56 25.19 -47.28
N ASP A 665 -18.91 24.10 -46.88
CA ASP A 665 -19.60 22.86 -46.52
C ASP A 665 -20.23 22.94 -45.13
N VAL A 666 -19.62 23.68 -44.20
CA VAL A 666 -20.18 23.93 -42.85
C VAL A 666 -21.37 24.88 -42.91
N MET A 667 -21.36 25.91 -43.78
CA MET A 667 -22.52 26.79 -43.97
C MET A 667 -23.62 26.15 -44.82
N ALA A 668 -23.29 25.25 -45.72
CA ALA A 668 -24.27 24.41 -46.40
C ALA A 668 -24.95 23.46 -45.41
N ASP A 669 -24.19 22.85 -44.49
CA ASP A 669 -24.73 22.03 -43.39
C ASP A 669 -25.56 22.88 -42.41
N PHE A 670 -25.08 24.08 -42.03
CA PHE A 670 -25.80 25.10 -41.22
C PHE A 670 -27.15 25.48 -41.83
N ASN A 671 -27.17 25.82 -43.12
CA ASN A 671 -28.39 26.19 -43.83
C ASN A 671 -29.32 24.99 -44.08
N SER A 672 -28.78 23.77 -44.23
CA SER A 672 -29.58 22.57 -44.48
C SER A 672 -30.20 21.97 -43.21
N LYS A 673 -29.58 22.17 -42.04
CA LYS A 673 -30.08 21.72 -40.71
C LYS A 673 -30.92 22.78 -39.97
N LEU A 674 -31.02 23.99 -40.52
CA LEU A 674 -31.88 25.07 -40.03
C LEU A 674 -33.36 24.81 -40.39
N THR A 675 -34.09 24.10 -39.54
CA THR A 675 -35.56 24.03 -39.61
C THR A 675 -36.27 25.04 -38.70
N SER A 676 -35.51 25.89 -37.99
CA SER A 676 -36.06 26.83 -37.02
C SER A 676 -36.43 28.18 -37.63
N PRO A 677 -37.72 28.60 -37.56
CA PRO A 677 -38.16 29.92 -38.02
C PRO A 677 -37.49 31.08 -37.27
N MET A 678 -36.97 30.84 -36.06
CA MET A 678 -36.44 31.85 -35.17
C MET A 678 -35.05 32.34 -35.62
N LEU A 679 -34.14 31.42 -35.95
CA LEU A 679 -32.84 31.77 -36.51
C LEU A 679 -32.97 32.38 -37.90
N LEU A 680 -33.86 31.86 -38.76
CA LEU A 680 -34.13 32.40 -40.09
C LEU A 680 -34.63 33.85 -40.05
N ALA A 681 -35.49 34.19 -39.08
CA ALA A 681 -35.95 35.56 -38.85
C ALA A 681 -34.81 36.48 -38.34
N TRP A 682 -33.86 35.92 -37.59
CA TRP A 682 -32.75 36.66 -37.01
C TRP A 682 -31.60 36.90 -37.99
N THR A 683 -31.26 35.91 -38.83
CA THR A 683 -30.33 36.11 -39.95
C THR A 683 -30.87 37.17 -40.91
N LYS A 684 -32.19 37.15 -41.19
CA LYS A 684 -32.86 38.18 -41.99
C LYS A 684 -32.73 39.57 -41.36
N PHE A 685 -33.01 39.70 -40.06
CA PHE A 685 -32.91 40.94 -39.30
C PHE A 685 -31.49 41.55 -39.39
N MET A 686 -30.47 40.72 -39.19
CA MET A 686 -29.05 41.12 -39.18
C MET A 686 -28.46 41.38 -40.57
N THR A 687 -29.05 40.84 -41.65
CA THR A 687 -28.65 41.16 -43.03
C THR A 687 -29.27 42.44 -43.58
N THR A 688 -30.29 42.99 -42.91
CA THR A 688 -30.98 44.23 -43.31
C THR A 688 -30.61 45.46 -42.48
N SER A 689 -29.89 45.29 -41.37
CA SER A 689 -29.19 46.34 -40.60
C SER A 689 -27.72 46.37 -40.98
#